data_AF-A0A6L6R5U2-F1
#
_entry.id   AF-A0A6L6R5U2-F1
#
_cell.length_a   1.000
_cell.length_b   1.000
_cell.length_c   1.000
_cell.angle_alpha   90.00
_cell.angle_beta   90.00
_cell.angle_gamma   90.00
#
_symmetry.space_group_name_H-M   'P 1'
#
loop_
_entity.id
_entity.type
_entity.pdbx_description
1 polymer ?
#
loop_
_entity_poly.entity_id
_entity_poly.type
_entity_poly.pdbx_seq_one_letter_code
_entity_poly.pdbx_strand_id
1 'polypeptide(L)'
;MTITRNAAVAAVVTAGVAGALLVSALPAMARPGDGPGGPGGQGGQGGPGGFSQQGPGQRPGPDGAQAQPQNPGQQQNPGQQQNPGQGQDSGQASGQGRGQGQGQGTVIVTVPDTITPGTPFTGTATATFTASQTTATPAPIQAQVESACGSLTPQVTTTATGASLSFTLTCPVGQRGPVPLTVSIIVSGRPALIGRTMLTLAAPAAVLDLSTLYSFDGAGNNLTNTSWGAAGNALIRKSASAYGDRISTPAGASRPSARLVSNSVSTQAASVLNNRGMSDFSYVWGQFLDHDINLSSTGSEKFPVAVPASDPSFDPAGTGSMTIPFSRSTSAAGTGTSSTNPRQQTGLVTAFVDGSQIYGSDTARANALRSFVGGKLKTSDGNMLPFNTAGLANANDSHFIADSKLFLAGDVRANENPDLASLQTVFMREHNRVATRVQAANPTWNDEQVYQGARQYVIAEVQAITYNEFLPSLLGRSALGGYSGYDSTVDPSMANEFAAAAFRYGHSLLDGELARLNNDGTPTAAGPITLQSAFFNTSVFNPSLANHEGDIDPFLKAAATGTAQEVDLLVVDDVRNFLFGPPGAGGLDLASLNIQRGRDHGLADYNTVRAAYGLPRVRSFDEITSDATVQSKLKSLYGTVDNIDLWVGGLAEDHASGASVGPVFQRIIVDQFARLRAADRHWYESIFTGDELARLRSTHLSDIIARNTSLTTLQRNVFFANGASGS
;
A
#
# COMPACT_ATOMS: atom_id res chain seq x y z
N MET A 1 44.48 17.09 20.91
CA MET A 1 43.47 18.17 20.86
C MET A 1 42.33 17.63 20.03
N THR A 2 41.30 17.10 20.68
CA THR A 2 40.32 16.20 20.07
C THR A 2 38.93 16.75 20.34
N ILE A 3 38.17 17.07 19.30
CA ILE A 3 36.84 17.66 19.42
C ILE A 3 35.81 16.54 19.24
N THR A 4 35.25 16.08 20.35
CA THR A 4 34.03 15.27 20.37
C THR A 4 32.84 16.11 19.90
N ARG A 5 32.08 15.63 18.90
CA ARG A 5 30.76 16.17 18.58
C ARG A 5 29.67 15.29 19.20
N ASN A 6 28.70 15.95 19.80
CA ASN A 6 27.73 15.39 20.73
C ASN A 6 26.88 14.26 20.13
N ALA A 7 26.74 13.18 20.89
CA ALA A 7 25.58 12.30 20.80
C ALA A 7 24.37 13.01 21.43
N ALA A 8 23.36 13.33 20.63
CA ALA A 8 22.11 13.95 21.08
C ALA A 8 20.91 13.56 20.19
N VAL A 9 20.85 12.28 19.78
CA VAL A 9 19.72 11.69 19.03
C VAL A 9 19.44 10.28 19.57
N ALA A 10 19.03 10.19 20.85
CA ALA A 10 18.73 8.92 21.51
C ALA A 10 17.89 9.08 22.80
N ALA A 11 16.75 9.80 22.77
CA ALA A 11 15.84 9.91 23.94
C ALA A 11 14.42 10.46 23.64
N VAL A 12 13.72 10.02 22.59
CA VAL A 12 12.25 10.26 22.45
C VAL A 12 11.54 9.07 21.80
N VAL A 13 11.50 7.90 22.46
CA VAL A 13 10.66 6.75 22.04
C VAL A 13 10.07 6.06 23.27
N THR A 14 9.20 6.78 24.00
CA THR A 14 8.37 6.23 25.09
C THR A 14 7.13 7.11 25.32
N ALA A 15 6.26 7.19 24.31
CA ALA A 15 4.90 7.71 24.42
C ALA A 15 4.01 6.98 23.40
N GLY A 16 2.80 6.59 23.80
CA GLY A 16 1.96 5.67 23.02
C GLY A 16 1.57 6.20 21.65
N VAL A 17 1.78 5.38 20.61
CA VAL A 17 1.28 5.67 19.26
C VAL A 17 -0.17 5.21 19.18
N ALA A 18 -1.08 6.17 19.28
CA ALA A 18 -2.50 5.96 19.19
C ALA A 18 -2.97 6.32 17.76
N GLY A 19 -3.38 5.30 16.99
CA GLY A 19 -3.81 5.40 15.60
C GLY A 19 -5.10 6.22 15.39
N ALA A 20 -5.12 7.11 14.41
CA ALA A 20 -6.33 7.82 14.08
C ALA A 20 -7.29 6.91 13.30
N LEU A 21 -8.42 6.54 13.93
CA LEU A 21 -9.81 6.75 13.47
C LEU A 21 -10.79 6.29 14.56
N LEU A 22 -10.57 5.10 15.16
CA LEU A 22 -11.08 4.73 16.50
C LEU A 22 -10.12 5.18 17.64
N VAL A 23 -8.81 5.05 17.45
CA VAL A 23 -7.82 5.09 18.54
C VAL A 23 -7.34 6.48 18.95
N SER A 24 -8.27 7.22 19.56
CA SER A 24 -7.96 8.48 20.25
C SER A 24 -8.83 8.75 21.50
N ALA A 25 -9.60 7.74 21.89
CA ALA A 25 -10.69 7.86 22.86
C ALA A 25 -10.51 6.98 24.12
N LEU A 26 -9.50 6.10 24.17
CA LEU A 26 -9.25 5.26 25.34
C LEU A 26 -8.01 5.73 26.12
N PRO A 27 -8.15 6.19 27.39
CA PRO A 27 -7.03 6.17 28.32
C PRO A 27 -6.77 4.72 28.75
N ALA A 28 -5.51 4.34 28.94
CA ALA A 28 -5.16 3.02 29.47
C ALA A 28 -5.84 2.79 30.83
N MET A 29 -6.70 1.77 30.93
CA MET A 29 -7.27 1.36 32.22
C MET A 29 -6.15 0.80 33.10
N ALA A 30 -5.85 1.48 34.20
CA ALA A 30 -4.96 0.94 35.21
C ALA A 30 -5.59 -0.32 35.83
N ARG A 31 -4.81 -1.41 35.94
CA ARG A 31 -5.22 -2.60 36.67
C ARG A 31 -5.55 -2.23 38.13
N PRO A 32 -6.59 -2.81 38.75
CA PRO A 32 -6.67 -2.90 40.21
C PRO A 32 -5.38 -3.54 40.72
N GLY A 33 -4.70 -2.87 41.65
CA GLY A 33 -3.26 -3.08 41.86
C GLY A 33 -2.89 -4.42 42.49
N ASP A 34 -1.82 -5.03 41.97
CA ASP A 34 -0.97 -5.92 42.75
C ASP A 34 -0.31 -5.09 43.88
N GLY A 35 -0.82 -5.23 45.10
CA GLY A 35 -0.21 -4.64 46.28
C GLY A 35 1.17 -5.26 46.57
N PRO A 36 2.17 -4.50 47.03
CA PRO A 36 3.50 -5.05 47.30
C PRO A 36 3.44 -6.05 48.46
N GLY A 37 3.99 -7.24 48.24
CA GLY A 37 3.98 -8.32 49.22
C GLY A 37 4.83 -8.02 50.46
N GLY A 38 4.26 -8.30 51.64
CA GLY A 38 4.97 -8.45 52.91
C GLY A 38 4.88 -9.90 53.41
N PRO A 39 5.92 -10.48 54.04
CA PRO A 39 6.01 -11.92 54.24
C PRO A 39 5.49 -12.42 55.59
N GLY A 40 5.01 -13.67 55.62
CA GLY A 40 4.94 -14.52 56.82
C GLY A 40 3.57 -15.14 57.12
N GLY A 41 3.57 -16.36 57.67
CA GLY A 41 2.38 -16.99 58.27
C GLY A 41 2.17 -18.46 57.89
N GLN A 42 2.44 -19.36 58.83
CA GLN A 42 2.19 -20.80 58.71
C GLN A 42 0.70 -21.16 58.87
N GLY A 43 0.29 -22.30 58.27
CA GLY A 43 -0.54 -23.29 58.96
C GLY A 43 -2.00 -23.45 58.51
N GLY A 44 -2.54 -24.67 58.69
CA GLY A 44 -3.99 -24.89 58.81
C GLY A 44 -4.61 -25.88 57.82
N GLN A 45 -4.80 -27.11 58.26
CA GLN A 45 -5.57 -28.20 57.64
C GLN A 45 -7.05 -27.85 57.33
N GLY A 46 -7.68 -28.55 56.37
CA GLY A 46 -9.15 -28.68 56.34
C GLY A 46 -9.78 -29.09 55.00
N GLY A 47 -10.11 -30.37 54.83
CA GLY A 47 -11.24 -30.83 53.98
C GLY A 47 -12.38 -31.33 54.89
N PRO A 48 -13.37 -32.14 54.40
CA PRO A 48 -13.60 -32.62 53.03
C PRO A 48 -15.11 -32.66 52.58
N GLY A 49 -15.37 -33.22 51.38
CA GLY A 49 -16.69 -33.72 50.94
C GLY A 49 -17.56 -32.75 50.12
N GLY A 50 -18.43 -33.18 49.20
CA GLY A 50 -18.81 -34.53 48.74
C GLY A 50 -20.17 -34.52 47.99
N PHE A 51 -20.50 -35.58 47.24
CA PHE A 51 -21.71 -35.78 46.37
C PHE A 51 -21.74 -34.94 45.06
N SER A 52 -21.89 -35.43 43.83
CA SER A 52 -22.33 -36.68 43.16
C SER A 52 -23.81 -36.79 42.72
N GLN A 53 -24.07 -36.76 41.40
CA GLN A 53 -25.01 -37.60 40.60
C GLN A 53 -24.54 -37.45 39.12
N GLN A 54 -24.10 -38.48 38.39
CA GLN A 54 -24.81 -39.64 37.81
C GLN A 54 -25.92 -39.32 36.79
N GLY A 55 -25.80 -39.95 35.61
CA GLY A 55 -26.87 -40.16 34.64
C GLY A 55 -26.79 -41.60 34.08
N PRO A 56 -27.73 -42.02 33.20
CA PRO A 56 -27.61 -43.23 32.36
C PRO A 56 -27.75 -42.91 30.84
N GLY A 57 -27.41 -43.76 29.86
CA GLY A 57 -26.84 -45.11 29.84
C GLY A 57 -26.57 -45.58 28.38
N GLN A 58 -25.81 -46.68 28.20
CA GLN A 58 -25.40 -47.23 26.87
C GLN A 58 -26.48 -48.16 26.24
N ARG A 59 -26.55 -48.46 24.92
CA ARG A 59 -25.80 -49.44 24.05
C ARG A 59 -26.59 -49.66 22.72
N PRO A 60 -26.19 -50.51 21.73
CA PRO A 60 -24.88 -50.82 21.11
C PRO A 60 -24.90 -50.73 19.53
N GLY A 61 -23.80 -51.09 18.84
CA GLY A 61 -23.71 -51.23 17.36
C GLY A 61 -24.31 -52.54 16.78
N PRO A 62 -24.09 -52.86 15.48
CA PRO A 62 -22.77 -53.40 15.08
C PRO A 62 -22.26 -53.16 13.63
N ASP A 63 -20.97 -53.48 13.43
CA ASP A 63 -20.25 -54.05 12.26
C ASP A 63 -20.35 -53.52 10.81
N GLY A 64 -19.18 -53.41 10.16
CA GLY A 64 -19.08 -53.13 8.72
C GLY A 64 -17.66 -52.86 8.17
N ALA A 65 -16.67 -53.70 8.47
CA ALA A 65 -15.31 -53.57 7.93
C ALA A 65 -14.99 -54.65 6.87
N GLN A 66 -14.49 -54.24 5.70
CA GLN A 66 -13.84 -55.10 4.71
C GLN A 66 -12.58 -54.42 4.16
N ALA A 67 -11.60 -55.22 3.72
CA ALA A 67 -10.27 -54.77 3.37
C ALA A 67 -9.71 -55.45 2.12
N GLN A 68 -8.77 -54.75 1.45
CA GLN A 68 -7.76 -55.26 0.50
C GLN A 68 -8.27 -55.73 -0.90
N PRO A 69 -7.39 -55.83 -1.95
CA PRO A 69 -5.93 -55.99 -1.87
C PRO A 69 -5.00 -55.12 -2.76
N GLN A 70 -3.71 -55.33 -2.47
CA GLN A 70 -2.44 -54.88 -3.06
C GLN A 70 -2.27 -55.19 -4.57
N ASN A 71 -1.37 -54.50 -5.29
CA ASN A 71 -0.05 -55.03 -5.74
C ASN A 71 0.85 -53.96 -6.48
N PRO A 72 2.14 -54.23 -6.88
CA PRO A 72 3.22 -53.28 -6.58
C PRO A 72 4.26 -52.99 -7.71
N GLY A 73 5.31 -52.21 -7.38
CA GLY A 73 6.56 -52.07 -8.15
C GLY A 73 7.31 -50.79 -7.75
N GLN A 74 8.37 -50.83 -6.92
CA GLN A 74 9.80 -50.95 -7.31
C GLN A 74 10.26 -49.81 -8.27
N GLN A 75 11.28 -49.00 -7.98
CA GLN A 75 12.60 -49.33 -7.39
C GLN A 75 13.31 -48.14 -6.69
N GLN A 76 14.35 -48.47 -5.92
CA GLN A 76 15.48 -47.60 -5.52
C GLN A 76 16.79 -48.28 -6.01
N ASN A 77 18.01 -47.74 -5.98
CA ASN A 77 18.63 -46.53 -5.40
C ASN A 77 19.97 -46.28 -6.18
N PRO A 78 21.06 -45.71 -5.64
CA PRO A 78 21.31 -44.37 -5.07
C PRO A 78 22.31 -43.54 -5.91
N GLY A 79 22.50 -42.26 -5.56
CA GLY A 79 23.29 -41.30 -6.35
C GLY A 79 24.82 -41.32 -6.22
N GLN A 80 25.47 -40.32 -6.86
CA GLN A 80 26.74 -39.73 -6.41
C GLN A 80 26.94 -38.30 -6.95
N GLN A 81 27.78 -37.54 -6.27
CA GLN A 81 28.06 -36.11 -6.51
C GLN A 81 28.95 -35.89 -7.73
N GLN A 82 28.69 -34.83 -8.52
CA GLN A 82 29.75 -34.08 -9.21
C GLN A 82 29.45 -32.57 -9.20
N ASN A 83 30.52 -31.78 -9.11
CA ASN A 83 30.53 -30.34 -8.90
C ASN A 83 30.88 -29.62 -10.23
N PRO A 84 30.19 -28.53 -10.59
CA PRO A 84 30.77 -27.46 -11.40
C PRO A 84 30.82 -26.18 -10.56
N GLY A 85 31.96 -25.52 -10.37
CA GLY A 85 32.96 -25.24 -11.39
C GLY A 85 32.66 -23.86 -11.96
N GLN A 86 33.35 -22.83 -11.46
CA GLN A 86 33.17 -21.44 -11.90
C GLN A 86 33.51 -21.30 -13.39
N GLY A 87 32.50 -21.03 -14.22
CA GLY A 87 32.67 -20.65 -15.62
C GLY A 87 32.59 -19.13 -15.77
N GLN A 88 33.65 -18.50 -16.29
CA GLN A 88 33.56 -17.15 -16.85
C GLN A 88 32.95 -17.28 -18.25
N ASP A 89 31.71 -16.83 -18.41
CA ASP A 89 30.97 -17.01 -19.66
C ASP A 89 31.37 -15.96 -20.72
N SER A 90 32.51 -16.19 -21.38
CA SER A 90 32.91 -15.40 -22.55
C SER A 90 32.05 -15.80 -23.76
N GLY A 91 31.03 -14.99 -24.08
CA GLY A 91 30.09 -15.28 -25.16
C GLY A 91 30.76 -15.35 -26.55
N GLN A 92 31.04 -16.56 -27.03
CA GLN A 92 31.52 -16.80 -28.39
C GLN A 92 30.36 -17.11 -29.34
N ALA A 93 30.14 -16.26 -30.34
CA ALA A 93 29.29 -16.57 -31.49
C ALA A 93 30.14 -17.12 -32.64
N SER A 94 29.76 -18.28 -33.19
CA SER A 94 30.39 -18.88 -34.37
C SER A 94 29.37 -19.10 -35.49
N GLY A 95 29.75 -18.82 -36.74
CA GLY A 95 28.91 -19.06 -37.91
C GLY A 95 29.72 -19.59 -39.09
N GLN A 96 29.17 -20.59 -39.82
CA GLN A 96 29.76 -21.13 -41.04
C GLN A 96 29.06 -20.56 -42.28
N GLY A 97 29.84 -19.97 -43.19
CA GLY A 97 29.37 -19.56 -44.53
C GLY A 97 29.79 -20.56 -45.60
N ARG A 98 28.93 -20.78 -46.61
CA ARG A 98 29.27 -21.54 -47.83
C ARG A 98 29.42 -20.58 -49.01
N GLY A 99 30.63 -20.50 -49.58
CA GLY A 99 30.91 -19.89 -50.88
C GLY A 99 31.37 -20.94 -51.89
N GLN A 100 31.24 -20.67 -53.19
CA GLN A 100 31.80 -21.53 -54.25
C GLN A 100 33.31 -21.27 -54.43
N GLY A 101 34.09 -21.79 -53.48
CA GLY A 101 35.56 -21.75 -53.49
C GLY A 101 36.10 -22.63 -52.37
N GLN A 102 37.21 -23.35 -52.58
CA GLN A 102 37.75 -24.26 -51.56
C GLN A 102 38.41 -23.49 -50.42
N GLY A 103 37.68 -23.33 -49.31
CA GLY A 103 38.19 -22.83 -48.04
C GLY A 103 37.16 -22.98 -46.92
N GLN A 104 37.61 -23.29 -45.71
CA GLN A 104 36.79 -23.18 -44.49
C GLN A 104 37.44 -22.14 -43.57
N GLY A 105 36.61 -21.31 -42.94
CA GLY A 105 37.05 -20.30 -41.99
C GLY A 105 36.02 -20.09 -40.89
N THR A 106 36.50 -19.75 -39.70
CA THR A 106 35.67 -19.54 -38.50
C THR A 106 35.85 -18.10 -38.05
N VAL A 107 34.77 -17.32 -38.11
CA VAL A 107 34.77 -15.96 -37.54
C VAL A 107 34.42 -16.06 -36.06
N ILE A 108 35.32 -15.59 -35.21
CA ILE A 108 35.12 -15.39 -33.76
C ILE A 108 35.13 -13.89 -33.53
N VAL A 109 34.22 -13.38 -32.71
CA VAL A 109 34.21 -11.97 -32.29
C VAL A 109 34.28 -11.92 -30.77
N THR A 110 35.19 -11.12 -30.25
CA THR A 110 35.37 -10.87 -28.82
C THR A 110 35.12 -9.39 -28.57
N VAL A 111 34.43 -9.04 -27.49
CA VAL A 111 34.08 -7.66 -27.12
C VAL A 111 34.53 -7.41 -25.68
N PRO A 112 35.07 -6.22 -25.32
CA PRO A 112 35.43 -5.92 -23.94
C PRO A 112 34.21 -5.92 -22.99
N ASP A 113 34.40 -6.39 -21.76
CA ASP A 113 33.32 -6.76 -20.82
C ASP A 113 32.54 -5.58 -20.18
N THR A 114 32.79 -4.33 -20.56
CA THR A 114 32.13 -3.15 -19.96
C THR A 114 31.81 -2.04 -20.96
N ILE A 115 30.57 -1.55 -20.93
CA ILE A 115 30.07 -0.40 -21.71
C ILE A 115 29.34 0.54 -20.75
N THR A 116 29.68 1.82 -20.75
CA THR A 116 28.96 2.85 -19.98
C THR A 116 27.81 3.44 -20.81
N PRO A 117 26.59 3.63 -20.26
CA PRO A 117 25.52 4.30 -20.97
C PRO A 117 25.90 5.71 -21.44
N GLY A 118 25.58 6.05 -22.70
CA GLY A 118 25.74 7.40 -23.26
C GLY A 118 27.10 7.71 -23.91
N THR A 119 28.11 6.85 -23.78
CA THR A 119 29.42 7.04 -24.44
C THR A 119 29.57 6.20 -25.72
N PRO A 120 30.27 6.70 -26.77
CA PRO A 120 30.68 5.86 -27.91
C PRO A 120 31.59 4.72 -27.42
N PHE A 121 31.31 3.48 -27.81
CA PHE A 121 32.18 2.34 -27.52
C PHE A 121 33.12 2.04 -28.70
N THR A 122 34.29 1.48 -28.38
CA THR A 122 35.28 1.02 -29.35
C THR A 122 35.57 -0.46 -29.10
N GLY A 123 35.11 -1.33 -29.99
CA GLY A 123 35.35 -2.78 -29.92
C GLY A 123 36.44 -3.22 -30.91
N THR A 124 37.21 -4.26 -30.57
CA THR A 124 38.20 -4.87 -31.47
C THR A 124 37.79 -6.31 -31.79
N ALA A 125 37.50 -6.61 -33.05
CA ALA A 125 37.16 -7.94 -33.51
C ALA A 125 38.34 -8.57 -34.29
N THR A 126 38.57 -9.88 -34.09
CA THR A 126 39.67 -10.63 -34.73
C THR A 126 39.14 -11.89 -35.41
N ALA A 127 39.10 -11.87 -36.74
CA ALA A 127 38.66 -12.98 -37.57
C ALA A 127 39.86 -13.70 -38.20
N THR A 128 40.02 -14.99 -37.91
CA THR A 128 41.15 -15.82 -38.40
C THR A 128 40.72 -16.68 -39.58
N PHE A 129 41.42 -16.58 -40.71
CA PHE A 129 41.16 -17.38 -41.90
C PHE A 129 42.37 -18.22 -42.30
N THR A 130 42.17 -19.52 -42.50
CA THR A 130 43.19 -20.43 -43.05
C THR A 130 42.86 -20.71 -44.50
N ALA A 131 43.73 -20.30 -45.42
CA ALA A 131 43.54 -20.46 -46.85
C ALA A 131 44.61 -21.40 -47.42
N SER A 132 44.21 -22.63 -47.75
CA SER A 132 45.09 -23.61 -48.40
C SER A 132 45.34 -23.22 -49.86
N GLN A 133 46.31 -22.34 -50.13
CA GLN A 133 46.74 -22.04 -51.49
C GLN A 133 47.50 -23.23 -52.08
N THR A 134 47.01 -23.77 -53.21
CA THR A 134 47.61 -24.89 -53.94
C THR A 134 48.50 -24.44 -55.11
N THR A 135 48.86 -23.15 -55.19
CA THR A 135 49.68 -22.61 -56.29
C THR A 135 50.85 -21.77 -55.77
N ALA A 136 51.98 -21.83 -56.49
CA ALA A 136 53.29 -21.39 -56.00
C ALA A 136 53.55 -19.86 -56.05
N THR A 137 52.51 -19.03 -56.18
CA THR A 137 52.66 -17.57 -56.23
C THR A 137 51.57 -16.91 -55.37
N PRO A 138 51.89 -16.21 -54.28
CA PRO A 138 50.88 -15.64 -53.39
C PRO A 138 50.18 -14.45 -54.04
N ALA A 139 48.88 -14.58 -54.33
CA ALA A 139 48.05 -13.47 -54.79
C ALA A 139 47.72 -12.51 -53.63
N PRO A 140 47.60 -11.19 -53.87
CA PRO A 140 47.21 -10.24 -52.84
C PRO A 140 45.77 -10.50 -52.37
N ILE A 141 45.60 -10.64 -51.06
CA ILE A 141 44.31 -10.81 -50.39
C ILE A 141 43.85 -9.44 -49.90
N GLN A 142 42.63 -9.04 -50.27
CA GLN A 142 41.96 -7.86 -49.75
C GLN A 142 40.72 -8.28 -48.96
N ALA A 143 40.27 -7.44 -48.02
CA ALA A 143 39.06 -7.70 -47.25
C ALA A 143 38.30 -6.40 -47.00
N GLN A 144 36.98 -6.52 -46.98
CA GLN A 144 36.03 -5.47 -46.68
C GLN A 144 35.10 -5.95 -45.57
N VAL A 145 34.75 -5.05 -44.64
CA VAL A 145 33.80 -5.33 -43.56
C VAL A 145 32.73 -4.25 -43.56
N GLU A 146 31.48 -4.66 -43.65
CA GLU A 146 30.30 -3.81 -43.65
C GLU A 146 29.50 -4.03 -42.38
N SER A 147 29.04 -2.93 -41.77
CA SER A 147 28.19 -2.95 -40.58
C SER A 147 27.12 -1.88 -40.63
N ALA A 148 26.00 -2.11 -39.95
CA ALA A 148 24.98 -1.07 -39.72
C ALA A 148 25.48 0.11 -38.85
N CYS A 149 26.69 0.01 -38.28
CA CYS A 149 27.32 1.06 -37.48
C CYS A 149 28.23 2.02 -38.29
N GLY A 150 28.45 1.77 -39.58
CA GLY A 150 29.28 2.61 -40.45
C GLY A 150 30.46 1.88 -41.10
N SER A 151 31.31 2.65 -41.80
CA SER A 151 32.47 2.13 -42.55
C SER A 151 33.64 1.76 -41.63
N LEU A 152 34.17 0.56 -41.80
CA LEU A 152 35.26 0.01 -41.00
C LEU A 152 36.57 0.07 -41.78
N THR A 153 37.68 0.34 -41.09
CA THR A 153 39.03 0.27 -41.69
C THR A 153 39.75 -0.97 -41.17
N PRO A 154 39.72 -2.11 -41.88
CA PRO A 154 40.36 -3.34 -41.42
C PRO A 154 41.88 -3.26 -41.55
N GLN A 155 42.59 -3.78 -40.56
CA GLN A 155 44.02 -4.11 -40.64
C GLN A 155 44.15 -5.59 -41.01
N VAL A 156 44.88 -5.88 -42.09
CA VAL A 156 45.00 -7.24 -42.66
C VAL A 156 46.43 -7.72 -42.48
N THR A 157 46.61 -8.83 -41.74
CA THR A 157 47.92 -9.47 -41.57
C THR A 157 47.92 -10.82 -42.28
N THR A 158 48.65 -10.91 -43.39
CA THR A 158 48.80 -12.15 -44.17
C THR A 158 50.05 -12.92 -43.75
N THR A 159 49.92 -14.24 -43.60
CA THR A 159 51.04 -15.17 -43.44
C THR A 159 51.11 -16.12 -44.64
N ALA A 160 52.19 -16.90 -44.76
CA ALA A 160 52.38 -17.83 -45.89
C ALA A 160 51.32 -18.96 -46.00
N THR A 161 50.49 -19.15 -44.96
CA THR A 161 49.49 -20.23 -44.86
C THR A 161 48.09 -19.74 -44.45
N GLY A 162 47.85 -18.43 -44.35
CA GLY A 162 46.56 -17.87 -43.94
C GLY A 162 46.52 -16.35 -43.90
N ALA A 163 45.38 -15.80 -43.49
CA ALA A 163 45.20 -14.36 -43.28
C ALA A 163 44.40 -14.13 -41.99
N SER A 164 44.90 -13.26 -41.13
CA SER A 164 44.16 -12.77 -39.96
C SER A 164 43.68 -11.35 -40.23
N LEU A 165 42.40 -11.10 -39.96
CA LEU A 165 41.79 -9.77 -40.00
C LEU A 165 41.54 -9.28 -38.58
N SER A 166 42.05 -8.09 -38.27
CA SER A 166 41.64 -7.35 -37.08
C SER A 166 41.02 -6.03 -37.51
N PHE A 167 39.85 -5.71 -36.99
CA PHE A 167 39.18 -4.44 -37.26
C PHE A 167 38.60 -3.84 -35.99
N THR A 168 38.67 -2.52 -35.91
CA THR A 168 38.05 -1.73 -34.85
C THR A 168 36.68 -1.27 -35.30
N LEU A 169 35.67 -1.47 -34.45
CA LEU A 169 34.28 -1.12 -34.71
C LEU A 169 33.82 -0.04 -33.72
N THR A 170 33.27 1.04 -34.27
CA THR A 170 32.71 2.18 -33.53
C THR A 170 31.26 2.34 -33.95
N CYS A 171 30.33 2.26 -33.00
CA CYS A 171 28.89 2.46 -33.26
C CYS A 171 28.43 3.83 -32.76
N PRO A 172 27.52 4.51 -33.48
CA PRO A 172 26.81 5.68 -32.97
C PRO A 172 25.96 5.34 -31.74
N VAL A 173 25.75 6.34 -30.87
CA VAL A 173 24.96 6.21 -29.64
C VAL A 173 23.50 5.89 -29.97
N GLY A 174 22.92 4.88 -29.30
CA GLY A 174 21.47 4.62 -29.30
C GLY A 174 21.00 3.30 -29.93
N GLN A 175 21.87 2.54 -30.60
CA GLN A 175 21.53 1.19 -31.11
C GLN A 175 21.29 0.21 -29.94
N ARG A 176 20.06 -0.31 -29.81
CA ARG A 176 19.71 -1.43 -28.91
C ARG A 176 19.34 -2.66 -29.75
N GLY A 177 20.11 -3.75 -29.63
CA GLY A 177 19.83 -5.03 -30.30
C GLY A 177 21.06 -5.63 -31.00
N PRO A 178 20.89 -6.77 -31.70
CA PRO A 178 21.97 -7.43 -32.42
C PRO A 178 22.38 -6.62 -33.66
N VAL A 179 23.66 -6.31 -33.81
CA VAL A 179 24.17 -5.58 -34.98
C VAL A 179 24.60 -6.59 -36.07
N PRO A 180 24.02 -6.54 -37.29
CA PRO A 180 24.44 -7.42 -38.38
C PRO A 180 25.82 -6.99 -38.92
N LEU A 181 26.73 -7.96 -39.06
CA LEU A 181 28.06 -7.81 -39.63
C LEU A 181 28.19 -8.67 -40.89
N THR A 182 28.68 -8.08 -41.98
CA THR A 182 29.05 -8.81 -43.20
C THR A 182 30.56 -8.63 -43.45
N VAL A 183 31.27 -9.75 -43.58
CA VAL A 183 32.70 -9.80 -43.92
C VAL A 183 32.86 -10.38 -45.32
N SER A 184 33.53 -9.66 -46.20
CA SER A 184 33.79 -10.06 -47.58
C SER A 184 35.29 -10.13 -47.85
N ILE A 185 35.79 -11.30 -48.28
CA ILE A 185 37.18 -11.49 -48.69
C ILE A 185 37.26 -11.45 -50.21
N ILE A 186 38.17 -10.63 -50.74
CA ILE A 186 38.40 -10.44 -52.17
C ILE A 186 39.79 -10.96 -52.50
N VAL A 187 39.87 -11.93 -53.42
CA VAL A 187 41.13 -12.49 -53.93
C VAL A 187 41.19 -12.21 -55.42
N SER A 188 42.27 -11.56 -55.88
CA SER A 188 42.47 -11.19 -57.29
C SER A 188 41.27 -10.44 -57.91
N GLY A 189 40.65 -9.53 -57.15
CA GLY A 189 39.51 -8.72 -57.60
C GLY A 189 38.16 -9.44 -57.67
N ARG A 190 38.03 -10.67 -57.15
CA ARG A 190 36.75 -11.39 -57.05
C ARG A 190 36.41 -11.74 -55.59
N PRO A 191 35.14 -11.64 -55.16
CA PRO A 191 34.73 -12.09 -53.84
C PRO A 191 34.88 -13.61 -53.73
N ALA A 192 35.76 -14.06 -52.83
CA ALA A 192 36.09 -15.46 -52.61
C ALA A 192 35.27 -16.08 -51.47
N LEU A 193 34.89 -15.27 -50.47
CA LEU A 193 34.06 -15.70 -49.34
C LEU A 193 33.21 -14.53 -48.80
N ILE A 194 31.98 -14.82 -48.39
CA ILE A 194 31.10 -13.90 -47.66
C ILE A 194 30.64 -14.58 -46.38
N GLY A 195 30.99 -14.01 -45.23
CA GLY A 195 30.50 -14.42 -43.92
C GLY A 195 29.51 -13.40 -43.37
N ARG A 196 28.40 -13.88 -42.80
CA ARG A 196 27.43 -13.04 -42.05
C ARG A 196 27.35 -13.54 -40.61
N THR A 197 27.39 -12.62 -39.66
CA THR A 197 27.19 -12.91 -38.23
C THR A 197 26.43 -11.77 -37.54
N MET A 198 25.88 -12.05 -36.36
CA MET A 198 25.23 -11.06 -35.51
C MET A 198 26.14 -10.76 -34.32
N LEU A 199 26.41 -9.48 -34.09
CA LEU A 199 27.10 -9.02 -32.88
C LEU A 199 26.06 -8.72 -31.79
N THR A 200 25.96 -9.61 -30.81
CA THR A 200 25.16 -9.37 -29.60
C THR A 200 25.99 -8.53 -28.64
N LEU A 201 25.67 -7.24 -28.53
CA LEU A 201 26.24 -6.39 -27.48
C LEU A 201 25.60 -6.78 -26.15
N ALA A 202 26.42 -7.16 -25.16
CA ALA A 202 25.94 -7.32 -23.79
C ALA A 202 25.38 -5.98 -23.31
N ALA A 203 24.14 -5.99 -22.81
CA ALA A 203 23.60 -4.82 -22.14
C ALA A 203 24.44 -4.55 -20.88
N PRO A 204 24.72 -3.28 -20.52
CA PRO A 204 25.34 -2.98 -19.24
C PRO A 204 24.49 -3.56 -18.11
N ALA A 205 25.15 -4.05 -17.05
CA ALA A 205 24.46 -4.48 -15.85
C ALA A 205 23.53 -3.36 -15.38
N ALA A 206 22.26 -3.68 -15.14
CA ALA A 206 21.28 -2.68 -14.72
C ALA A 206 21.75 -2.05 -13.41
N VAL A 207 21.86 -0.73 -13.38
CA VAL A 207 22.17 0.03 -12.17
C VAL A 207 20.85 0.61 -11.67
N LEU A 208 20.47 0.27 -10.43
CA LEU A 208 19.32 0.89 -9.79
C LEU A 208 19.61 2.37 -9.53
N ASP A 209 18.80 3.26 -10.10
CA ASP A 209 18.93 4.70 -9.89
C ASP A 209 18.39 5.10 -8.52
N LEU A 210 19.29 5.23 -7.54
CA LEU A 210 18.95 5.62 -6.18
C LEU A 210 18.27 6.99 -6.10
N SER A 211 18.42 7.87 -7.09
CA SER A 211 17.73 9.17 -7.12
C SER A 211 16.23 9.05 -7.38
N THR A 212 15.77 7.89 -7.86
CA THR A 212 14.36 7.57 -8.14
C THR A 212 13.65 6.83 -7.01
N LEU A 213 14.33 6.56 -5.88
CA LEU A 213 13.76 5.88 -4.72
C LEU A 213 13.26 6.86 -3.67
N TYR A 214 12.11 6.56 -3.06
CA TYR A 214 11.66 7.24 -1.85
C TYR A 214 12.57 6.89 -0.67
N SER A 215 12.82 7.86 0.20
CA SER A 215 13.14 7.60 1.61
C SER A 215 11.99 6.86 2.31
N PHE A 216 12.20 6.39 3.54
CA PHE A 216 11.09 5.82 4.34
C PHE A 216 10.25 6.91 5.00
N ASP A 217 10.86 8.04 5.36
CA ASP A 217 10.19 9.18 5.99
C ASP A 217 9.64 10.20 4.98
N GLY A 218 9.76 9.96 3.67
CA GLY A 218 9.32 10.86 2.60
C GLY A 218 10.19 12.12 2.41
N ALA A 219 11.20 12.35 3.25
CA ALA A 219 12.08 13.52 3.15
C ALA A 219 12.97 13.45 1.90
N GLY A 220 13.21 14.60 1.28
CA GLY A 220 14.03 14.72 0.05
C GLY A 220 13.29 14.43 -1.26
N ASN A 221 11.97 14.18 -1.24
CA ASN A 221 11.16 14.10 -2.46
C ASN A 221 11.23 15.44 -3.22
N ASN A 222 10.88 16.56 -2.57
CA ASN A 222 11.12 17.90 -3.13
C ASN A 222 12.59 18.33 -2.89
N LEU A 223 13.28 18.79 -3.95
CA LEU A 223 14.70 19.15 -3.88
C LEU A 223 14.98 20.51 -3.22
N THR A 224 13.99 21.40 -3.13
CA THR A 224 14.13 22.73 -2.51
C THR A 224 13.54 22.73 -1.10
N ASN A 225 12.31 22.24 -0.97
CA ASN A 225 11.60 22.13 0.30
C ASN A 225 11.71 20.70 0.82
N THR A 226 12.91 20.29 1.25
CA THR A 226 13.24 18.86 1.51
C THR A 226 12.40 18.19 2.58
N SER A 227 11.67 18.94 3.41
CA SER A 227 10.70 18.36 4.34
C SER A 227 9.33 18.09 3.71
N TRP A 228 8.91 18.74 2.63
CA TRP A 228 7.54 18.64 2.10
C TRP A 228 7.08 17.20 1.86
N GLY A 229 5.93 16.86 2.45
CA GLY A 229 5.35 15.50 2.40
C GLY A 229 5.99 14.47 3.32
N ALA A 230 7.05 14.82 4.06
CA ALA A 230 7.70 13.91 5.01
C ALA A 230 6.85 13.63 6.26
N ALA A 231 7.07 12.48 6.88
CA ALA A 231 6.51 12.10 8.16
C ALA A 231 6.99 13.06 9.27
N GLY A 232 6.11 13.37 10.23
CA GLY A 232 6.38 14.32 11.32
C GLY A 232 6.13 15.79 10.98
N ASN A 233 5.65 16.12 9.77
CA ASN A 233 5.27 17.49 9.41
C ASN A 233 3.91 17.93 9.95
N ALA A 234 3.74 19.25 10.03
CA ALA A 234 2.44 19.86 10.24
C ALA A 234 1.51 19.66 9.03
N LEU A 235 0.24 19.31 9.28
CA LEU A 235 -0.83 19.38 8.31
C LEU A 235 -1.05 20.84 7.88
N ILE A 236 -1.33 21.04 6.59
CA ILE A 236 -1.70 22.36 6.05
C ILE A 236 -3.19 22.63 6.23
N ARG A 237 -3.64 23.82 5.80
CA ARG A 237 -5.06 24.18 5.72
C ARG A 237 -5.34 24.90 4.41
N LYS A 238 -6.54 24.73 3.89
CA LYS A 238 -7.04 25.50 2.74
C LYS A 238 -8.06 26.57 3.17
N SER A 239 -8.71 26.37 4.32
CA SER A 239 -9.52 27.34 5.05
C SER A 239 -8.79 27.89 6.28
N ALA A 240 -9.19 29.08 6.76
CA ALA A 240 -8.67 29.60 8.03
C ALA A 240 -9.18 28.76 9.22
N SER A 241 -8.34 28.55 10.24
CA SER A 241 -8.74 27.81 11.45
C SER A 241 -9.84 28.54 12.23
N ALA A 242 -10.90 27.82 12.60
CA ALA A 242 -12.05 28.34 13.35
C ALA A 242 -11.99 28.09 14.86
N TYR A 243 -10.78 28.04 15.44
CA TYR A 243 -10.60 27.98 16.89
C TYR A 243 -11.30 29.17 17.58
N GLY A 244 -11.97 28.91 18.72
CA GLY A 244 -12.82 29.90 19.40
C GLY A 244 -12.05 31.13 19.92
N ASP A 245 -10.79 30.93 20.31
CA ASP A 245 -9.82 31.97 20.68
C ASP A 245 -8.94 32.42 19.50
N ARG A 246 -9.13 31.83 18.30
CA ARG A 246 -8.27 31.91 17.11
C ARG A 246 -6.85 31.34 17.30
N ILE A 247 -6.58 30.62 18.38
CA ILE A 247 -5.26 30.05 18.70
C ILE A 247 -5.34 28.52 18.79
N SER A 248 -6.15 27.98 19.70
CA SER A 248 -6.17 26.55 20.01
C SER A 248 -7.43 26.03 20.71
N THR A 249 -8.29 26.89 21.25
CA THR A 249 -9.56 26.50 21.88
C THR A 249 -10.49 25.87 20.83
N PRO A 250 -10.93 24.60 20.97
CA PRO A 250 -11.67 23.87 19.92
C PRO A 250 -12.82 24.64 19.28
N ALA A 251 -13.02 24.41 17.97
CA ALA A 251 -14.06 25.05 17.19
C ALA A 251 -15.48 24.54 17.57
N GLY A 252 -16.50 25.29 17.17
CA GLY A 252 -17.89 24.82 17.28
C GLY A 252 -18.48 24.85 18.69
N ALA A 253 -18.01 25.71 19.59
CA ALA A 253 -18.58 25.88 20.93
C ALA A 253 -20.07 26.29 20.94
N SER A 254 -20.56 26.88 19.83
CA SER A 254 -21.97 27.23 19.59
C SER A 254 -22.74 26.17 18.77
N ARG A 255 -22.19 24.96 18.59
CA ARG A 255 -22.84 23.83 17.91
C ARG A 255 -23.39 22.84 18.94
N PRO A 256 -24.41 22.04 18.61
CA PRO A 256 -24.85 20.92 19.45
C PRO A 256 -23.69 19.96 19.78
N SER A 257 -23.80 19.19 20.88
CA SER A 257 -22.79 18.16 21.18
C SER A 257 -22.71 17.14 20.04
N ALA A 258 -21.52 16.59 19.80
CA ALA A 258 -21.30 15.67 18.68
C ALA A 258 -22.22 14.44 18.77
N ARG A 259 -22.53 13.96 19.99
CA ARG A 259 -23.47 12.86 20.24
C ARG A 259 -24.93 13.22 19.93
N LEU A 260 -25.36 14.45 20.21
CA LEU A 260 -26.69 14.90 19.81
C LEU A 260 -26.83 14.96 18.28
N VAL A 261 -25.77 15.38 17.57
CA VAL A 261 -25.74 15.34 16.11
C VAL A 261 -25.81 13.90 15.60
N SER A 262 -24.90 13.02 16.07
CA SER A 262 -24.86 11.59 15.71
C SER A 262 -26.22 10.89 15.87
N ASN A 263 -26.86 11.01 17.03
CA ASN A 263 -28.19 10.43 17.26
C ASN A 263 -29.26 10.95 16.28
N SER A 264 -29.18 12.22 15.91
CA SER A 264 -30.20 12.88 15.10
C SER A 264 -30.08 12.60 13.60
N VAL A 265 -28.86 12.60 13.06
CA VAL A 265 -28.63 12.39 11.61
C VAL A 265 -28.04 11.04 11.24
N SER A 266 -27.26 10.39 12.10
CA SER A 266 -26.49 9.19 11.75
C SER A 266 -27.10 7.85 12.18
N THR A 267 -28.26 7.85 12.83
CA THR A 267 -28.96 6.60 13.21
C THR A 267 -29.46 5.85 11.96
N GLN A 268 -28.84 4.70 11.68
CA GLN A 268 -29.21 3.80 10.59
C GLN A 268 -30.18 2.71 11.07
N ALA A 269 -31.43 2.74 10.62
CA ALA A 269 -32.46 1.77 11.03
C ALA A 269 -32.54 0.51 10.14
N ALA A 270 -31.95 0.57 8.95
CA ALA A 270 -31.87 -0.52 7.97
C ALA A 270 -30.68 -0.30 7.03
N SER A 271 -30.22 -1.35 6.35
CA SER A 271 -29.21 -1.25 5.29
C SER A 271 -29.68 -0.30 4.17
N VAL A 272 -28.79 0.57 3.73
CA VAL A 272 -28.96 1.50 2.61
C VAL A 272 -27.75 1.27 1.71
N LEU A 273 -27.89 0.43 0.70
CA LEU A 273 -26.80 0.06 -0.20
C LEU A 273 -26.42 1.22 -1.13
N ASN A 274 -25.13 1.36 -1.44
CA ASN A 274 -24.62 2.40 -2.32
C ASN A 274 -25.34 2.41 -3.69
N ASN A 275 -25.88 3.57 -4.07
CA ASN A 275 -26.71 3.77 -5.25
C ASN A 275 -26.01 3.51 -6.60
N ARG A 276 -24.67 3.47 -6.61
CA ARG A 276 -23.82 3.17 -7.78
C ARG A 276 -23.28 1.72 -7.75
N GLY A 277 -23.67 0.92 -6.76
CA GLY A 277 -23.23 -0.46 -6.61
C GLY A 277 -21.73 -0.59 -6.32
N MET A 278 -21.14 0.40 -5.64
CA MET A 278 -19.77 0.29 -5.13
C MET A 278 -19.70 -0.88 -4.14
N SER A 279 -18.65 -1.69 -4.26
CA SER A 279 -18.40 -2.82 -3.36
C SER A 279 -17.75 -2.39 -2.05
N ASP A 280 -17.61 -3.31 -1.10
CA ASP A 280 -16.88 -3.06 0.14
C ASP A 280 -15.41 -2.67 -0.08
N PHE A 281 -14.79 -3.10 -1.19
CA PHE A 281 -13.46 -2.60 -1.58
C PHE A 281 -13.35 -1.07 -1.69
N SER A 282 -14.48 -0.36 -1.85
CA SER A 282 -14.53 1.10 -1.80
C SER A 282 -14.14 1.70 -0.43
N TYR A 283 -14.40 0.99 0.69
CA TYR A 283 -13.87 1.37 2.00
C TYR A 283 -12.59 0.62 2.35
N VAL A 284 -12.45 -0.67 1.99
CA VAL A 284 -11.25 -1.46 2.33
C VAL A 284 -9.98 -0.87 1.68
N TRP A 285 -10.04 -0.49 0.40
CA TRP A 285 -8.93 0.22 -0.25
C TRP A 285 -8.82 1.67 0.24
N GLY A 286 -9.95 2.35 0.48
CA GLY A 286 -9.96 3.72 1.00
C GLY A 286 -9.22 3.83 2.34
N GLN A 287 -9.43 2.88 3.25
CA GLN A 287 -8.74 2.76 4.53
C GLN A 287 -7.26 2.36 4.35
N PHE A 288 -6.97 1.38 3.50
CA PHE A 288 -5.59 0.99 3.17
C PHE A 288 -4.78 2.15 2.57
N LEU A 289 -5.43 3.04 1.84
CA LEU A 289 -4.83 4.25 1.27
C LEU A 289 -4.74 5.42 2.27
N ASP A 290 -5.76 5.66 3.12
CA ASP A 290 -5.65 6.64 4.22
C ASP A 290 -4.46 6.30 5.12
N HIS A 291 -4.26 5.01 5.38
CA HIS A 291 -3.18 4.53 6.22
C HIS A 291 -1.77 4.70 5.60
N ASP A 292 -1.69 5.01 4.30
CA ASP A 292 -0.44 5.38 3.62
C ASP A 292 -0.12 6.86 3.81
N ILE A 293 -1.14 7.72 3.59
CA ILE A 293 -0.98 9.17 3.41
C ILE A 293 -1.33 10.00 4.66
N ASN A 294 -1.95 9.41 5.68
CA ASN A 294 -2.54 10.12 6.80
C ASN A 294 -2.51 9.34 8.13
N LEU A 295 -1.98 9.99 9.16
CA LEU A 295 -2.09 9.57 10.55
C LEU A 295 -1.89 10.78 11.46
N SER A 296 -2.91 11.19 12.21
CA SER A 296 -2.73 12.22 13.25
C SER A 296 -2.45 11.58 14.60
N SER A 297 -1.40 12.06 15.28
CA SER A 297 -1.09 11.66 16.66
C SER A 297 -2.19 12.06 17.65
N THR A 298 -2.38 11.27 18.72
CA THR A 298 -3.24 11.64 19.86
C THR A 298 -2.39 12.16 21.03
N GLY A 299 -2.79 13.27 21.64
CA GLY A 299 -2.17 13.85 22.82
C GLY A 299 -2.88 13.51 24.13
N SER A 300 -2.40 14.09 25.24
CA SER A 300 -2.95 13.88 26.59
C SER A 300 -4.12 14.83 26.93
N GLU A 301 -4.24 15.96 26.23
CA GLU A 301 -5.26 17.00 26.45
C GLU A 301 -6.67 16.45 26.17
N LYS A 302 -7.57 16.56 27.15
CA LYS A 302 -8.92 15.97 27.08
C LYS A 302 -9.92 16.96 26.47
N PHE A 303 -10.76 16.45 25.58
CA PHE A 303 -11.88 17.18 24.99
C PHE A 303 -13.06 16.22 24.77
N PRO A 304 -13.61 15.63 25.85
CA PRO A 304 -14.62 14.58 25.78
C PRO A 304 -15.92 15.07 25.12
N VAL A 305 -16.64 14.16 24.48
CA VAL A 305 -17.94 14.46 23.86
C VAL A 305 -19.02 14.44 24.95
N ALA A 306 -19.73 15.56 25.11
CA ALA A 306 -20.88 15.64 26.01
C ALA A 306 -22.05 14.77 25.50
N VAL A 307 -22.52 13.85 26.35
CA VAL A 307 -23.66 12.97 26.07
C VAL A 307 -24.95 13.69 26.51
N PRO A 308 -26.02 13.70 25.69
CA PRO A 308 -27.33 14.20 26.12
C PRO A 308 -27.88 13.43 27.31
N ALA A 309 -28.56 14.11 28.23
CA ALA A 309 -29.24 13.44 29.34
C ALA A 309 -30.24 12.40 28.80
N SER A 310 -30.24 11.21 29.40
CA SER A 310 -31.08 10.08 28.99
C SER A 310 -30.75 9.50 27.60
N ASP A 311 -29.52 9.66 27.10
CA ASP A 311 -29.04 8.92 25.93
C ASP A 311 -29.13 7.40 26.19
N PRO A 312 -29.83 6.62 25.36
CA PRO A 312 -30.13 5.22 25.65
C PRO A 312 -28.90 4.31 25.68
N SER A 313 -27.80 4.70 25.02
CA SER A 313 -26.56 3.94 24.98
C SER A 313 -25.59 4.35 26.08
N PHE A 314 -25.45 5.67 26.30
CA PHE A 314 -24.37 6.25 27.11
C PHE A 314 -24.80 6.88 28.44
N ASP A 315 -26.08 7.27 28.61
CA ASP A 315 -26.63 7.80 29.86
C ASP A 315 -28.04 7.25 30.16
N PRO A 316 -28.27 5.92 30.16
CA PRO A 316 -29.61 5.35 30.32
C PRO A 316 -30.25 5.65 31.69
N ALA A 317 -29.46 6.07 32.68
CA ALA A 317 -29.92 6.51 33.99
C ALA A 317 -30.33 8.00 34.05
N GLY A 318 -30.16 8.76 32.96
CA GLY A 318 -30.57 10.17 32.88
C GLY A 318 -29.77 11.11 33.79
N THR A 319 -28.48 10.83 34.02
CA THR A 319 -27.63 11.61 34.92
C THR A 319 -27.29 13.00 34.38
N GLY A 320 -27.28 13.16 33.05
CA GLY A 320 -26.82 14.38 32.37
C GLY A 320 -25.34 14.70 32.57
N SER A 321 -24.54 13.77 33.12
CA SER A 321 -23.11 13.99 33.43
C SER A 321 -22.15 13.09 32.65
N MET A 322 -22.67 12.12 31.90
CA MET A 322 -21.87 11.18 31.11
C MET A 322 -21.17 11.87 29.93
N THR A 323 -20.03 11.32 29.54
CA THR A 323 -19.28 11.75 28.36
C THR A 323 -18.66 10.56 27.64
N ILE A 324 -18.51 10.65 26.32
CA ILE A 324 -17.67 9.73 25.55
C ILE A 324 -16.24 10.28 25.62
N PRO A 325 -15.25 9.52 26.09
CA PRO A 325 -13.91 10.08 26.28
C PRO A 325 -13.25 10.38 24.92
N PHE A 326 -12.51 11.47 24.85
CA PHE A 326 -11.80 11.89 23.64
C PHE A 326 -10.56 12.70 24.04
N SER A 327 -9.43 12.45 23.38
CA SER A 327 -8.21 13.24 23.55
C SER A 327 -7.85 13.96 22.26
N ARG A 328 -7.43 15.22 22.40
CA ARG A 328 -7.06 16.11 21.29
C ARG A 328 -5.77 15.62 20.62
N SER A 329 -5.63 15.87 19.33
CA SER A 329 -4.40 15.53 18.60
C SER A 329 -3.24 16.41 19.05
N THR A 330 -2.00 15.89 18.99
CA THR A 330 -0.84 16.70 19.42
C THR A 330 -0.68 17.91 18.50
N SER A 331 -0.20 19.02 19.06
CA SER A 331 0.13 20.21 18.29
C SER A 331 1.52 20.08 17.66
N ALA A 332 1.64 20.44 16.39
CA ALA A 332 2.93 20.59 15.72
C ALA A 332 3.79 21.60 16.48
N ALA A 333 5.09 21.30 16.61
CA ALA A 333 6.02 22.10 17.39
C ALA A 333 6.06 23.56 16.91
N GLY A 334 5.99 24.51 17.85
CA GLY A 334 5.98 25.95 17.55
C GLY A 334 4.64 26.53 17.07
N THR A 335 3.58 25.72 16.92
CA THR A 335 2.24 26.20 16.54
C THR A 335 1.32 26.38 17.75
N GLY A 336 0.18 27.06 17.59
CA GLY A 336 -0.76 27.31 18.69
C GLY A 336 -0.28 28.36 19.70
N THR A 337 0.52 29.32 19.24
CA THR A 337 1.18 30.33 20.11
C THR A 337 0.51 31.71 20.05
N SER A 338 -0.24 32.00 19.00
CA SER A 338 -0.92 33.30 18.80
C SER A 338 -2.00 33.18 17.74
N SER A 339 -2.83 34.22 17.56
CA SER A 339 -3.89 34.24 16.54
C SER A 339 -3.39 34.33 15.10
N THR A 340 -2.11 34.65 14.90
CA THR A 340 -1.40 34.60 13.61
C THR A 340 -0.59 33.31 13.43
N ASN A 341 -0.50 32.47 14.48
CA ASN A 341 0.14 31.15 14.45
C ASN A 341 -0.71 30.16 15.28
N PRO A 342 -1.93 29.82 14.77
CA PRO A 342 -2.85 28.90 15.44
C PRO A 342 -2.29 27.46 15.46
N ARG A 343 -2.94 26.59 16.22
CA ARG A 343 -2.55 25.18 16.38
C ARG A 343 -2.65 24.44 15.04
N GLN A 344 -1.58 23.76 14.66
CA GLN A 344 -1.59 22.75 13.62
C GLN A 344 -1.39 21.38 14.24
N GLN A 345 -1.82 20.34 13.54
CA GLN A 345 -1.66 18.94 13.93
C GLN A 345 -0.53 18.32 13.11
N THR A 346 0.12 17.31 13.67
CA THR A 346 1.24 16.61 13.02
C THR A 346 0.78 15.33 12.34
N GLY A 347 1.12 15.16 11.06
CA GLY A 347 1.04 13.88 10.35
C GLY A 347 2.21 12.98 10.75
N LEU A 348 1.94 11.75 11.19
CA LEU A 348 2.95 10.78 11.63
C LEU A 348 3.48 9.85 10.53
N VAL A 349 2.80 9.80 9.39
CA VAL A 349 3.20 9.04 8.19
C VAL A 349 3.55 10.01 7.06
N THR A 350 4.10 9.49 5.96
CA THR A 350 4.36 10.26 4.73
C THR A 350 3.04 10.77 4.13
N ALA A 351 3.09 11.84 3.33
CA ALA A 351 1.91 12.33 2.60
C ALA A 351 1.75 11.68 1.22
N PHE A 352 2.83 11.10 0.69
CA PHE A 352 2.88 10.50 -0.65
C PHE A 352 2.18 9.14 -0.68
N VAL A 353 1.70 8.74 -1.85
CA VAL A 353 1.27 7.35 -2.08
C VAL A 353 2.53 6.52 -2.36
N ASP A 354 3.33 6.30 -1.31
CA ASP A 354 4.68 5.71 -1.36
C ASP A 354 4.80 4.35 -0.67
N GLY A 355 3.65 3.72 -0.38
CA GLY A 355 3.60 2.37 0.18
C GLY A 355 4.05 2.30 1.64
N SER A 356 4.05 3.41 2.38
CA SER A 356 4.43 3.45 3.79
C SER A 356 3.52 2.62 4.68
N GLN A 357 2.26 2.36 4.29
CA GLN A 357 1.40 1.39 4.98
C GLN A 357 1.91 -0.06 4.85
N ILE A 358 2.70 -0.38 3.80
CA ILE A 358 3.34 -1.68 3.57
C ILE A 358 4.77 -1.69 4.16
N TYR A 359 5.54 -0.62 3.95
CA TYR A 359 7.00 -0.57 4.21
C TYR A 359 7.40 0.17 5.48
N GLY A 360 6.50 0.95 6.08
CA GLY A 360 6.74 1.80 7.24
C GLY A 360 7.23 3.20 6.85
N SER A 361 6.79 4.20 7.62
CA SER A 361 7.21 5.60 7.45
C SER A 361 8.55 5.93 8.15
N ASP A 362 9.29 4.91 8.60
CA ASP A 362 10.58 5.04 9.27
C ASP A 362 11.50 3.83 9.03
N THR A 363 12.81 4.05 9.08
CA THR A 363 13.83 3.03 8.81
C THR A 363 13.84 1.88 9.82
N ALA A 364 13.47 2.11 11.08
CA ALA A 364 13.47 1.06 12.10
C ALA A 364 12.33 0.07 11.86
N ARG A 365 11.14 0.56 11.52
CA ARG A 365 10.01 -0.25 11.09
C ARG A 365 10.29 -0.97 9.76
N ALA A 366 10.81 -0.28 8.75
CA ALA A 366 11.18 -0.91 7.48
C ALA A 366 12.16 -2.08 7.67
N ASN A 367 13.18 -1.89 8.51
CA ASN A 367 14.14 -2.95 8.86
C ASN A 367 13.50 -4.09 9.66
N ALA A 368 12.52 -3.81 10.54
CA ALA A 368 11.79 -4.84 11.26
C ALA A 368 10.95 -5.73 10.32
N LEU A 369 10.43 -5.17 9.23
CA LEU A 369 9.62 -5.88 8.22
C LEU A 369 10.45 -6.70 7.22
N ARG A 370 11.70 -6.32 6.94
CA ARG A 370 12.57 -6.99 5.95
C ARG A 370 13.16 -8.31 6.43
N SER A 371 13.29 -9.29 5.55
CA SER A 371 14.03 -10.54 5.81
C SER A 371 15.55 -10.37 5.65
N PHE A 372 15.97 -9.38 4.86
CA PHE A 372 17.35 -9.21 4.37
C PHE A 372 17.89 -10.42 3.58
N VAL A 373 16.99 -11.20 2.98
CA VAL A 373 17.32 -12.33 2.09
C VAL A 373 16.48 -12.23 0.82
N GLY A 374 17.15 -12.06 -0.32
CA GLY A 374 16.53 -12.04 -1.65
C GLY A 374 15.63 -10.82 -1.92
N GLY A 375 15.84 -9.73 -1.18
CA GLY A 375 15.09 -8.48 -1.25
C GLY A 375 13.66 -8.58 -0.71
N LYS A 376 13.40 -9.49 0.23
CA LYS A 376 12.03 -9.85 0.68
C LYS A 376 11.61 -9.22 2.00
N LEU A 377 10.31 -9.17 2.21
CA LEU A 377 9.66 -8.97 3.51
C LEU A 377 9.54 -10.31 4.26
N LYS A 378 9.57 -10.23 5.60
CA LYS A 378 9.30 -11.37 6.49
C LYS A 378 7.85 -11.83 6.35
N THR A 379 7.62 -13.11 6.62
CA THR A 379 6.29 -13.72 6.70
C THR A 379 6.18 -14.52 8.00
N SER A 380 4.97 -14.86 8.41
CA SER A 380 4.69 -15.94 9.35
C SER A 380 4.22 -17.20 8.59
N ASP A 381 3.83 -18.24 9.34
CA ASP A 381 3.26 -19.47 8.77
C ASP A 381 2.03 -19.17 7.91
N GLY A 382 1.78 -19.99 6.88
CA GLY A 382 0.72 -19.73 5.91
C GLY A 382 0.99 -18.55 4.96
N ASN A 383 2.24 -18.06 4.87
CA ASN A 383 2.60 -16.91 4.03
C ASN A 383 1.79 -15.64 4.43
N MET A 384 1.51 -15.50 5.73
CA MET A 384 0.83 -14.37 6.35
C MET A 384 1.83 -13.29 6.77
N LEU A 385 1.35 -12.12 7.17
CA LEU A 385 2.17 -11.05 7.74
C LEU A 385 2.98 -11.56 8.97
N PRO A 386 4.19 -11.01 9.23
CA PRO A 386 4.94 -11.36 10.43
C PRO A 386 4.21 -10.88 11.69
N PHE A 387 4.37 -11.55 12.82
CA PHE A 387 3.83 -11.06 14.10
C PHE A 387 4.71 -9.97 14.73
N ASN A 388 4.14 -9.10 15.55
CA ASN A 388 4.85 -8.04 16.26
C ASN A 388 5.70 -8.54 17.44
N THR A 389 6.68 -9.41 17.16
CA THR A 389 7.61 -9.97 18.15
C THR A 389 8.69 -8.97 18.60
N ALA A 390 8.87 -7.89 17.86
CA ALA A 390 9.83 -6.82 18.17
C ALA A 390 9.29 -5.75 19.15
N GLY A 391 8.01 -5.82 19.54
CA GLY A 391 7.40 -4.85 20.45
C GLY A 391 7.32 -3.43 19.86
N LEU A 392 7.21 -3.31 18.53
CA LEU A 392 6.96 -2.01 17.89
C LEU A 392 5.55 -1.52 18.20
N ALA A 393 5.34 -0.22 18.05
CA ALA A 393 4.03 0.38 18.33
C ALA A 393 2.96 -0.11 17.33
N ASN A 394 1.97 -0.85 17.84
CA ASN A 394 0.78 -1.28 17.09
C ASN A 394 -0.47 -0.86 17.87
N ALA A 395 -1.53 -0.49 17.15
CA ALA A 395 -2.85 -0.31 17.74
C ALA A 395 -3.48 -1.67 18.11
N ASN A 396 -4.22 -1.71 19.22
CA ASN A 396 -4.90 -2.90 19.74
C ASN A 396 -6.07 -2.51 20.65
N ASP A 397 -7.02 -1.75 20.15
CA ASP A 397 -8.00 -1.05 21.01
C ASP A 397 -8.99 -1.98 21.68
N SER A 398 -9.29 -3.11 21.01
CA SER A 398 -10.19 -4.11 21.56
C SER A 398 -9.57 -4.89 22.72
N HIS A 399 -8.23 -5.00 22.73
CA HIS A 399 -7.47 -5.87 23.63
C HIS A 399 -8.01 -7.33 23.67
N PHE A 400 -8.82 -7.75 22.68
CA PHE A 400 -9.39 -9.10 22.59
C PHE A 400 -8.29 -10.14 22.40
N ILE A 401 -7.21 -9.74 21.72
CA ILE A 401 -6.03 -10.54 21.42
C ILE A 401 -4.81 -9.79 21.96
N ALA A 402 -3.82 -10.53 22.48
CA ALA A 402 -2.59 -9.92 23.00
C ALA A 402 -1.71 -9.35 21.87
N ASP A 403 -1.03 -8.23 22.11
CA ASP A 403 -0.22 -7.49 21.12
C ASP A 403 0.77 -8.37 20.34
N SER A 404 1.36 -9.38 20.99
CA SER A 404 2.32 -10.32 20.38
C SER A 404 1.69 -11.30 19.37
N LYS A 405 0.36 -11.36 19.29
CA LYS A 405 -0.42 -12.11 18.31
C LYS A 405 -1.03 -11.22 17.21
N LEU A 406 -0.76 -9.92 17.25
CA LEU A 406 -1.08 -9.01 16.14
C LEU A 406 0.02 -9.05 15.09
N PHE A 407 -0.38 -8.87 13.83
CA PHE A 407 0.54 -8.73 12.71
C PHE A 407 1.31 -7.40 12.76
N LEU A 408 2.48 -7.39 12.15
CA LEU A 408 3.31 -6.21 11.95
C LEU A 408 3.34 -5.90 10.45
N ALA A 409 2.99 -4.66 10.10
CA ALA A 409 3.01 -4.09 8.76
C ALA A 409 3.60 -2.67 8.81
N GLY A 410 3.58 -1.93 7.69
CA GLY A 410 4.09 -0.56 7.62
C GLY A 410 3.29 0.42 8.48
N ASP A 411 1.96 0.38 8.44
CA ASP A 411 1.12 1.22 9.32
C ASP A 411 0.80 0.54 10.67
N VAL A 412 0.63 1.34 11.73
CA VAL A 412 0.38 0.86 13.10
C VAL A 412 -1.03 0.29 13.31
N ARG A 413 -1.98 0.62 12.41
CA ARG A 413 -3.39 0.22 12.43
C ARG A 413 -3.68 -0.97 11.50
N ALA A 414 -2.68 -1.63 10.94
CA ALA A 414 -2.85 -2.72 9.97
C ALA A 414 -3.68 -3.93 10.46
N ASN A 415 -3.96 -4.03 11.76
CA ASN A 415 -4.80 -5.07 12.36
C ASN A 415 -6.24 -4.62 12.63
N GLU A 416 -6.61 -3.37 12.31
CA GLU A 416 -7.86 -2.77 12.78
C GLU A 416 -9.08 -3.60 12.41
N ASN A 417 -9.17 -4.12 11.18
CA ASN A 417 -10.12 -5.16 10.79
C ASN A 417 -9.49 -6.25 9.89
N PRO A 418 -10.14 -7.41 9.71
CA PRO A 418 -9.66 -8.49 8.85
C PRO A 418 -9.46 -8.12 7.38
N ASP A 419 -10.34 -7.34 6.75
CA ASP A 419 -10.22 -6.99 5.32
C ASP A 419 -8.97 -6.11 5.06
N LEU A 420 -8.69 -5.17 5.95
CA LEU A 420 -7.46 -4.38 5.94
C LEU A 420 -6.22 -5.26 6.12
N ALA A 421 -6.25 -6.20 7.09
CA ALA A 421 -5.16 -7.15 7.30
C ALA A 421 -4.97 -8.09 6.10
N SER A 422 -6.04 -8.42 5.39
CA SER A 422 -6.03 -9.18 4.14
C SER A 422 -5.34 -8.40 3.01
N LEU A 423 -5.69 -7.13 2.78
CA LEU A 423 -4.96 -6.29 1.81
C LEU A 423 -3.47 -6.12 2.16
N GLN A 424 -3.16 -5.87 3.43
CA GLN A 424 -1.78 -5.79 3.91
C GLN A 424 -1.00 -7.08 3.61
N THR A 425 -1.64 -8.25 3.79
CA THR A 425 -1.05 -9.54 3.42
C THR A 425 -0.88 -9.68 1.90
N VAL A 426 -1.86 -9.27 1.08
CA VAL A 426 -1.75 -9.28 -0.39
C VAL A 426 -0.54 -8.48 -0.88
N PHE A 427 -0.32 -7.26 -0.37
CA PHE A 427 0.79 -6.42 -0.84
C PHE A 427 2.15 -6.86 -0.31
N MET A 428 2.22 -7.49 0.87
CA MET A 428 3.42 -8.18 1.32
C MET A 428 3.75 -9.37 0.40
N ARG A 429 2.74 -10.18 0.02
CA ARG A 429 2.90 -11.29 -0.93
C ARG A 429 3.34 -10.78 -2.31
N GLU A 430 2.74 -9.70 -2.82
CA GLU A 430 3.09 -9.11 -4.12
C GLU A 430 4.52 -8.58 -4.12
N HIS A 431 4.98 -7.91 -3.06
CA HIS A 431 6.37 -7.53 -2.93
C HIS A 431 7.32 -8.73 -2.99
N ASN A 432 7.02 -9.82 -2.27
CA ASN A 432 7.85 -11.03 -2.28
C ASN A 432 7.85 -11.75 -3.66
N ARG A 433 6.73 -11.68 -4.40
CA ARG A 433 6.61 -12.15 -5.78
C ARG A 433 7.43 -11.28 -6.75
N VAL A 434 7.32 -9.96 -6.63
CA VAL A 434 8.04 -8.98 -7.45
C VAL A 434 9.54 -9.02 -7.17
N ALA A 435 9.99 -9.12 -5.91
CA ALA A 435 11.40 -9.31 -5.54
C ALA A 435 12.02 -10.54 -6.22
N THR A 436 11.27 -11.65 -6.26
CA THR A 436 11.70 -12.86 -6.99
C THR A 436 11.86 -12.60 -8.50
N ARG A 437 10.94 -11.84 -9.11
CA ARG A 437 11.05 -11.41 -10.53
C ARG A 437 12.22 -10.45 -10.76
N VAL A 438 12.46 -9.50 -9.86
CA VAL A 438 13.54 -8.50 -9.94
C VAL A 438 14.91 -9.16 -9.81
N GLN A 439 15.09 -10.10 -8.88
CA GLN A 439 16.32 -10.89 -8.77
C GLN A 439 16.57 -11.76 -10.01
N ALA A 440 15.52 -12.38 -10.57
CA ALA A 440 15.64 -13.20 -11.77
C ALA A 440 16.03 -12.37 -13.02
N ALA A 441 15.52 -11.15 -13.13
CA ALA A 441 15.90 -10.19 -14.18
C ALA A 441 17.30 -9.59 -13.95
N ASN A 442 17.77 -9.53 -12.69
CA ASN A 442 19.04 -8.94 -12.29
C ASN A 442 19.85 -9.89 -11.39
N PRO A 443 20.46 -10.98 -11.93
CA PRO A 443 21.08 -12.02 -11.12
C PRO A 443 22.28 -11.57 -10.27
N THR A 444 22.87 -10.41 -10.59
CA THR A 444 24.03 -9.82 -9.87
C THR A 444 23.62 -8.81 -8.79
N TRP A 445 22.34 -8.48 -8.67
CA TRP A 445 21.86 -7.55 -7.63
C TRP A 445 21.90 -8.19 -6.24
N ASN A 446 22.30 -7.39 -5.25
CA ASN A 446 22.25 -7.76 -3.85
C ASN A 446 20.84 -7.55 -3.23
N ASP A 447 20.67 -7.96 -1.97
CA ASP A 447 19.39 -7.84 -1.25
C ASP A 447 18.78 -6.44 -1.30
N GLU A 448 19.59 -5.40 -1.06
CA GLU A 448 19.12 -4.01 -1.04
C GLU A 448 18.62 -3.57 -2.42
N GLN A 449 19.36 -3.89 -3.48
CA GLN A 449 18.99 -3.53 -4.85
C GLN A 449 17.69 -4.24 -5.26
N VAL A 450 17.52 -5.52 -4.91
CA VAL A 450 16.29 -6.27 -5.17
C VAL A 450 15.11 -5.73 -4.35
N TYR A 451 15.32 -5.46 -3.06
CA TYR A 451 14.30 -4.90 -2.17
C TYR A 451 13.79 -3.55 -2.69
N GLN A 452 14.70 -2.63 -3.02
CA GLN A 452 14.33 -1.30 -3.50
C GLN A 452 13.67 -1.34 -4.89
N GLY A 453 14.17 -2.17 -5.81
CA GLY A 453 13.52 -2.39 -7.11
C GLY A 453 12.12 -3.00 -6.99
N ALA A 454 11.92 -3.91 -6.02
CA ALA A 454 10.60 -4.48 -5.74
C ALA A 454 9.66 -3.47 -5.07
N ARG A 455 10.16 -2.71 -4.09
CA ARG A 455 9.43 -1.62 -3.44
C ARG A 455 8.96 -0.58 -4.46
N GLN A 456 9.86 -0.07 -5.31
CA GLN A 456 9.53 0.93 -6.33
C GLN A 456 8.43 0.44 -7.30
N TYR A 457 8.49 -0.83 -7.72
CA TYR A 457 7.48 -1.39 -8.63
C TYR A 457 6.12 -1.60 -7.93
N VAL A 458 6.09 -2.07 -6.67
CA VAL A 458 4.82 -2.25 -5.94
C VAL A 458 4.20 -0.90 -5.55
N ILE A 459 5.00 0.11 -5.22
CA ILE A 459 4.51 1.50 -5.05
C ILE A 459 3.81 1.97 -6.34
N ALA A 460 4.40 1.71 -7.51
CA ALA A 460 3.78 2.04 -8.79
C ALA A 460 2.46 1.29 -9.03
N GLU A 461 2.31 0.06 -8.55
CA GLU A 461 1.02 -0.67 -8.60
C GLU A 461 -0.03 -0.03 -7.69
N VAL A 462 0.32 0.37 -6.46
CA VAL A 462 -0.58 1.11 -5.55
C VAL A 462 -0.99 2.47 -6.13
N GLN A 463 -0.05 3.21 -6.73
CA GLN A 463 -0.32 4.47 -7.41
C GLN A 463 -1.23 4.30 -8.63
N ALA A 464 -0.96 3.29 -9.48
CA ALA A 464 -1.76 3.01 -10.67
C ALA A 464 -3.21 2.64 -10.29
N ILE A 465 -3.41 1.70 -9.37
CA ILE A 465 -4.74 1.29 -8.89
C ILE A 465 -5.49 2.48 -8.28
N THR A 466 -4.82 3.26 -7.43
CA THR A 466 -5.42 4.43 -6.78
C THR A 466 -5.97 5.44 -7.80
N TYR A 467 -5.17 5.83 -8.79
CA TYR A 467 -5.54 6.93 -9.70
C TYR A 467 -6.29 6.47 -10.96
N ASN A 468 -6.16 5.21 -11.38
CA ASN A 468 -6.80 4.68 -12.58
C ASN A 468 -8.10 3.91 -12.28
N GLU A 469 -8.29 3.39 -11.06
CA GLU A 469 -9.48 2.63 -10.67
C GLU A 469 -10.25 3.25 -9.49
N PHE A 470 -9.60 3.39 -8.32
CA PHE A 470 -10.27 3.77 -7.08
C PHE A 470 -10.84 5.20 -7.13
N LEU A 471 -10.00 6.20 -7.39
CA LEU A 471 -10.42 7.61 -7.43
C LEU A 471 -11.45 7.87 -8.55
N PRO A 472 -11.32 7.32 -9.78
CA PRO A 472 -12.38 7.36 -10.79
C PRO A 472 -13.70 6.69 -10.36
N SER A 473 -13.64 5.62 -9.55
CA SER A 473 -14.82 4.93 -9.04
C SER A 473 -15.54 5.77 -7.97
N LEU A 474 -14.79 6.41 -7.07
CA LEU A 474 -15.33 7.28 -6.01
C LEU A 474 -15.80 8.65 -6.53
N LEU A 475 -14.96 9.35 -7.29
CA LEU A 475 -15.12 10.77 -7.64
C LEU A 475 -15.78 10.99 -9.01
N GLY A 476 -15.95 9.93 -9.79
CA GLY A 476 -16.32 10.01 -11.19
C GLY A 476 -15.11 10.20 -12.11
N ARG A 477 -15.16 9.58 -13.30
CA ARG A 477 -14.00 9.42 -14.21
C ARG A 477 -13.32 10.72 -14.66
N SER A 478 -14.03 11.84 -14.65
CA SER A 478 -13.54 13.14 -15.13
C SER A 478 -13.09 14.10 -14.02
N ALA A 479 -13.17 13.70 -12.74
CA ALA A 479 -12.89 14.60 -11.61
C ALA A 479 -11.39 14.90 -11.44
N LEU A 480 -10.52 13.94 -11.78
CA LEU A 480 -9.08 14.12 -11.85
C LEU A 480 -8.65 14.14 -13.32
N GLY A 481 -7.92 15.18 -13.73
CA GLY A 481 -7.32 15.24 -15.07
C GLY A 481 -6.19 14.23 -15.26
N GLY A 482 -5.66 14.15 -16.48
CA GLY A 482 -4.42 13.41 -16.75
C GLY A 482 -3.21 13.94 -15.96
N TYR A 483 -2.15 13.15 -15.88
CA TYR A 483 -0.88 13.63 -15.32
C TYR A 483 -0.22 14.64 -16.27
N SER A 484 0.31 15.72 -15.71
CA SER A 484 0.92 16.84 -16.45
C SER A 484 2.43 16.97 -16.22
N GLY A 485 3.06 15.97 -15.59
CA GLY A 485 4.44 16.03 -15.12
C GLY A 485 4.57 16.48 -13.66
N TYR A 486 5.80 16.38 -13.15
CA TYR A 486 6.17 16.80 -11.79
C TYR A 486 6.30 18.33 -11.71
N ASP A 487 5.69 18.93 -10.68
CA ASP A 487 5.78 20.35 -10.35
C ASP A 487 6.39 20.53 -8.96
N SER A 488 7.64 20.99 -8.92
CA SER A 488 8.40 21.24 -7.68
C SER A 488 7.89 22.42 -6.86
N THR A 489 6.93 23.21 -7.37
CA THR A 489 6.34 24.35 -6.66
C THR A 489 5.10 23.98 -5.85
N VAL A 490 4.53 22.79 -6.08
CA VAL A 490 3.33 22.32 -5.38
C VAL A 490 3.70 21.67 -4.04
N ASP A 491 2.95 22.02 -2.98
CA ASP A 491 3.07 21.42 -1.66
C ASP A 491 2.18 20.16 -1.56
N PRO A 492 2.75 18.94 -1.41
CA PRO A 492 1.99 17.70 -1.24
C PRO A 492 1.33 17.59 0.14
N SER A 493 1.76 18.39 1.12
CA SER A 493 1.42 18.22 2.54
C SER A 493 -0.09 18.06 2.77
N MET A 494 -0.44 17.17 3.69
CA MET A 494 -1.80 16.72 3.88
C MET A 494 -2.67 17.84 4.49
N ALA A 495 -3.83 18.09 3.89
CA ALA A 495 -4.75 19.14 4.36
C ALA A 495 -5.59 18.66 5.55
N ASN A 496 -5.78 19.52 6.55
CA ASN A 496 -6.66 19.25 7.70
C ASN A 496 -8.10 18.91 7.27
N GLU A 497 -8.63 19.63 6.27
CA GLU A 497 -9.98 19.41 5.73
C GLU A 497 -10.14 18.04 5.08
N PHE A 498 -9.05 17.47 4.53
CA PHE A 498 -9.02 16.11 4.01
C PHE A 498 -8.95 15.09 5.16
N ALA A 499 -7.92 15.19 6.00
CA ALA A 499 -7.59 14.20 7.05
C ALA A 499 -8.59 14.12 8.22
N ALA A 500 -9.22 15.24 8.57
CA ALA A 500 -10.17 15.34 9.68
C ALA A 500 -11.65 15.42 9.24
N ALA A 501 -11.94 15.41 7.93
CA ALA A 501 -13.31 15.35 7.42
C ALA A 501 -13.44 14.57 6.10
N ALA A 502 -12.99 15.11 4.97
CA ALA A 502 -13.44 14.63 3.66
C ALA A 502 -13.08 13.17 3.35
N PHE A 503 -11.89 12.71 3.73
CA PHE A 503 -11.49 11.31 3.48
C PHE A 503 -12.05 10.33 4.53
N ARG A 504 -12.82 10.83 5.52
CA ARG A 504 -13.58 10.03 6.49
C ARG A 504 -15.00 9.70 6.01
N TYR A 505 -15.27 9.86 4.70
CA TYR A 505 -16.54 9.46 4.10
C TYR A 505 -16.76 7.93 4.23
N GLY A 506 -15.67 7.15 4.19
CA GLY A 506 -15.72 5.69 4.24
C GLY A 506 -16.30 5.07 5.52
N HIS A 507 -16.51 5.87 6.58
CA HIS A 507 -17.21 5.41 7.79
C HIS A 507 -18.73 5.22 7.59
N SER A 508 -19.31 5.82 6.55
CA SER A 508 -20.72 5.63 6.19
C SER A 508 -20.93 4.35 5.35
N LEU A 509 -19.89 3.93 4.60
CA LEU A 509 -19.90 2.74 3.74
C LEU A 509 -19.90 1.39 4.50
N LEU A 510 -19.64 1.38 5.80
CA LEU A 510 -19.40 0.16 6.59
C LEU A 510 -20.69 -0.62 6.83
N ASP A 511 -20.66 -1.94 6.64
CA ASP A 511 -21.73 -2.84 7.09
C ASP A 511 -21.54 -3.24 8.57
N GLY A 512 -22.61 -3.72 9.23
CA GLY A 512 -22.56 -4.22 10.60
C GLY A 512 -21.89 -5.60 10.72
N GLU A 513 -21.76 -6.34 9.62
CA GLU A 513 -21.04 -7.62 9.59
C GLU A 513 -20.07 -7.72 8.41
N LEU A 514 -18.91 -8.34 8.64
CA LEU A 514 -17.99 -8.74 7.57
C LEU A 514 -18.37 -10.14 7.10
N ALA A 515 -18.82 -10.23 5.84
CA ALA A 515 -19.11 -11.51 5.21
C ALA A 515 -17.82 -12.30 4.91
N ARG A 516 -17.94 -13.62 4.75
CA ARG A 516 -16.84 -14.53 4.41
C ARG A 516 -17.34 -15.51 3.35
N LEU A 517 -16.74 -15.49 2.16
CA LEU A 517 -17.23 -16.23 0.99
C LEU A 517 -16.17 -17.16 0.39
N ASN A 518 -16.55 -18.38 0.06
CA ASN A 518 -15.75 -19.30 -0.76
C ASN A 518 -15.53 -18.72 -2.17
N ASN A 519 -14.53 -19.24 -2.90
CA ASN A 519 -14.22 -18.80 -4.28
C ASN A 519 -15.39 -19.01 -5.28
N ASP A 520 -16.41 -19.81 -4.98
CA ASP A 520 -17.63 -19.91 -5.80
C ASP A 520 -18.70 -18.84 -5.47
N GLY A 521 -18.46 -18.02 -4.45
CA GLY A 521 -19.39 -17.00 -3.94
C GLY A 521 -20.36 -17.49 -2.85
N THR A 522 -20.29 -18.75 -2.42
CA THR A 522 -21.10 -19.26 -1.31
C THR A 522 -20.51 -18.85 0.05
N PRO A 523 -21.32 -18.66 1.12
CA PRO A 523 -20.81 -18.40 2.46
C PRO A 523 -19.90 -19.54 2.99
N THR A 524 -18.87 -19.18 3.74
CA THR A 524 -18.01 -20.16 4.43
C THR A 524 -18.76 -20.81 5.59
N ALA A 525 -18.28 -21.97 6.05
CA ALA A 525 -18.89 -22.69 7.17
C ALA A 525 -18.84 -21.91 8.51
N ALA A 526 -17.96 -20.91 8.61
CA ALA A 526 -17.83 -20.07 9.81
C ALA A 526 -18.80 -18.88 9.84
N GLY A 527 -19.54 -18.61 8.75
CA GLY A 527 -20.55 -17.54 8.65
C GLY A 527 -19.96 -16.13 8.53
N PRO A 528 -20.76 -15.06 8.62
CA PRO A 528 -20.24 -13.69 8.80
C PRO A 528 -19.57 -13.52 10.18
N ILE A 529 -18.96 -12.36 10.43
CA ILE A 529 -18.51 -11.92 11.75
C ILE A 529 -18.99 -10.48 11.98
N THR A 530 -19.58 -10.17 13.13
CA THR A 530 -19.98 -8.77 13.42
C THR A 530 -18.77 -7.85 13.40
N LEU A 531 -18.92 -6.64 12.87
CA LEU A 531 -17.83 -5.67 12.78
C LEU A 531 -17.25 -5.37 14.18
N GLN A 532 -18.11 -5.29 15.20
CA GLN A 532 -17.68 -5.23 16.61
C GLN A 532 -16.72 -6.37 17.00
N SER A 533 -16.96 -7.60 16.56
CA SER A 533 -16.13 -8.78 16.90
C SER A 533 -14.88 -8.90 16.03
N ALA A 534 -14.82 -8.17 14.92
CA ALA A 534 -13.71 -8.17 13.98
C ALA A 534 -12.55 -7.26 14.41
N PHE A 535 -12.83 -6.21 15.20
CA PHE A 535 -11.82 -5.21 15.55
C PHE A 535 -10.59 -5.77 16.30
N PHE A 536 -9.42 -5.59 15.71
CA PHE A 536 -8.12 -6.12 16.20
C PHE A 536 -8.08 -7.64 16.43
N ASN A 537 -8.91 -8.39 15.70
CA ASN A 537 -9.09 -9.82 15.91
C ASN A 537 -8.37 -10.67 14.84
N THR A 538 -7.05 -10.83 14.96
CA THR A 538 -6.26 -11.72 14.08
C THR A 538 -6.58 -13.21 14.24
N SER A 539 -7.39 -13.60 15.23
CA SER A 539 -7.69 -15.01 15.49
C SER A 539 -8.51 -15.68 14.37
N VAL A 540 -9.22 -14.88 13.55
CA VAL A 540 -9.96 -15.35 12.37
C VAL A 540 -9.07 -15.99 11.30
N PHE A 541 -7.76 -15.70 11.31
CA PHE A 541 -6.79 -16.30 10.39
C PHE A 541 -6.03 -17.50 10.97
N ASN A 542 -6.26 -17.87 12.24
CA ASN A 542 -5.46 -18.89 12.90
C ASN A 542 -5.99 -20.32 12.61
N PRO A 543 -5.25 -21.17 11.85
CA PRO A 543 -5.68 -22.53 11.48
C PRO A 543 -5.85 -23.52 12.67
N SER A 544 -5.62 -23.08 13.91
CA SER A 544 -5.82 -23.87 15.13
C SER A 544 -7.16 -23.59 15.84
N LEU A 545 -8.01 -22.69 15.34
CA LEU A 545 -9.26 -22.25 16.00
C LEU A 545 -10.51 -22.59 15.17
N ALA A 546 -11.55 -23.10 15.81
CA ALA A 546 -12.71 -23.70 15.11
C ALA A 546 -13.47 -22.77 14.12
N ASN A 547 -13.40 -21.45 14.29
CA ASN A 547 -14.14 -20.47 13.47
C ASN A 547 -13.23 -19.65 12.53
N HIS A 548 -12.04 -20.19 12.20
CA HIS A 548 -11.07 -19.55 11.31
C HIS A 548 -11.49 -19.62 9.83
N GLU A 549 -10.84 -18.81 8.99
CA GLU A 549 -10.76 -19.03 7.54
C GLU A 549 -9.40 -19.63 7.10
N GLY A 550 -8.38 -19.54 7.95
CA GLY A 550 -7.03 -20.07 7.71
C GLY A 550 -6.17 -19.27 6.71
N ASP A 551 -6.77 -18.59 5.75
CA ASP A 551 -6.14 -17.63 4.84
C ASP A 551 -7.07 -16.42 4.56
N ILE A 552 -6.60 -15.44 3.79
CA ILE A 552 -7.23 -14.15 3.51
C ILE A 552 -8.31 -14.18 2.42
N ASP A 553 -8.34 -15.24 1.61
CA ASP A 553 -9.19 -15.37 0.44
C ASP A 553 -10.69 -15.10 0.71
N PRO A 554 -11.31 -15.61 1.80
CA PRO A 554 -12.76 -15.44 1.97
C PRO A 554 -13.22 -14.01 2.28
N PHE A 555 -12.36 -13.23 2.92
CA PHE A 555 -12.56 -11.80 3.19
C PHE A 555 -12.44 -10.99 1.89
N LEU A 556 -11.35 -11.20 1.13
CA LEU A 556 -11.17 -10.53 -0.17
C LEU A 556 -12.26 -10.88 -1.18
N LYS A 557 -12.76 -12.13 -1.17
CA LYS A 557 -13.89 -12.54 -2.02
C LYS A 557 -15.21 -11.94 -1.56
N ALA A 558 -15.44 -11.84 -0.25
CA ALA A 558 -16.58 -11.14 0.30
C ALA A 558 -16.56 -9.66 -0.08
N ALA A 559 -15.44 -8.96 0.14
CA ALA A 559 -15.32 -7.52 -0.12
C ALA A 559 -15.44 -7.13 -1.61
N ALA A 560 -15.16 -8.08 -2.53
CA ALA A 560 -15.48 -7.91 -3.95
C ALA A 560 -16.97 -8.14 -4.27
N THR A 561 -17.66 -8.99 -3.50
CA THR A 561 -19.02 -9.45 -3.85
C THR A 561 -20.10 -8.62 -3.16
N GLY A 562 -19.86 -8.18 -1.92
CA GLY A 562 -20.74 -7.29 -1.17
C GLY A 562 -20.86 -5.92 -1.82
N THR A 563 -22.02 -5.31 -1.69
CA THR A 563 -22.25 -3.89 -2.02
C THR A 563 -22.17 -3.13 -0.71
N ALA A 564 -21.33 -2.09 -0.66
CA ALA A 564 -21.17 -1.28 0.53
C ALA A 564 -22.47 -0.56 0.91
N GLN A 565 -22.55 -0.09 2.16
CA GLN A 565 -23.55 0.90 2.54
C GLN A 565 -23.31 2.21 1.75
N GLU A 566 -24.26 3.14 1.80
CA GLU A 566 -24.19 4.39 1.06
C GLU A 566 -23.15 5.36 1.65
N VAL A 567 -22.71 6.35 0.87
CA VAL A 567 -22.05 7.55 1.40
C VAL A 567 -23.12 8.60 1.69
N ASP A 568 -23.62 8.59 2.92
CA ASP A 568 -24.60 9.56 3.41
C ASP A 568 -24.33 9.93 4.88
N LEU A 569 -25.33 10.43 5.60
CA LEU A 569 -25.16 10.78 7.02
C LEU A 569 -25.20 9.58 7.97
N LEU A 570 -25.69 8.42 7.50
CA LEU A 570 -25.95 7.21 8.27
C LEU A 570 -24.65 6.46 8.57
N VAL A 571 -24.63 5.83 9.74
CA VAL A 571 -23.51 5.03 10.23
C VAL A 571 -24.07 3.85 11.01
N VAL A 572 -23.63 2.63 10.70
CA VAL A 572 -24.07 1.41 11.39
C VAL A 572 -23.79 1.44 12.89
N ASP A 573 -24.72 0.86 13.66
CA ASP A 573 -24.67 0.90 15.12
C ASP A 573 -23.43 0.20 15.71
N ASP A 574 -22.84 -0.77 15.01
CA ASP A 574 -21.57 -1.43 15.34
C ASP A 574 -20.38 -0.46 15.50
N VAL A 575 -20.41 0.72 14.89
CA VAL A 575 -19.40 1.78 15.10
C VAL A 575 -19.96 3.08 15.68
N ARG A 576 -21.28 3.30 15.59
CA ARG A 576 -21.96 4.48 16.15
C ARG A 576 -22.31 4.34 17.64
N ASN A 577 -22.47 3.12 18.14
CA ASN A 577 -22.81 2.78 19.52
C ASN A 577 -21.84 1.71 20.09
N PHE A 578 -20.59 1.68 19.60
CA PHE A 578 -19.58 0.66 19.88
C PHE A 578 -19.14 0.62 21.37
N LEU A 579 -18.67 -0.55 21.81
CA LEU A 579 -18.90 -0.98 23.19
C LEU A 579 -17.85 -1.95 23.74
N PHE A 580 -17.46 -1.75 25.01
CA PHE A 580 -17.00 -2.81 25.91
C PHE A 580 -17.88 -2.79 27.18
N GLY A 581 -18.75 -3.79 27.35
CA GLY A 581 -19.65 -3.91 28.53
C GLY A 581 -21.09 -3.41 28.28
N PRO A 582 -22.05 -3.64 29.19
CA PRO A 582 -23.47 -3.32 28.99
C PRO A 582 -23.76 -1.79 28.83
N PRO A 583 -24.95 -1.38 28.35
CA PRO A 583 -25.32 0.03 28.23
C PRO A 583 -25.05 0.85 29.50
N GLY A 584 -24.45 2.03 29.34
CA GLY A 584 -23.96 2.87 30.44
C GLY A 584 -22.59 2.48 31.03
N ALA A 585 -21.94 1.39 30.58
CA ALA A 585 -20.58 1.01 31.02
C ALA A 585 -19.45 1.78 30.31
N GLY A 586 -19.78 2.64 29.35
CA GLY A 586 -18.84 3.31 28.45
C GLY A 586 -18.97 2.81 27.01
N GLY A 587 -18.08 3.27 26.12
CA GLY A 587 -18.10 2.94 24.69
C GLY A 587 -17.66 4.12 23.82
N LEU A 588 -17.80 3.99 22.51
CA LEU A 588 -17.39 4.95 21.49
C LEU A 588 -18.51 5.17 20.45
N ASP A 589 -18.51 6.34 19.82
CA ASP A 589 -19.40 6.69 18.72
C ASP A 589 -18.57 7.33 17.62
N LEU A 590 -18.32 6.59 16.54
CA LEU A 590 -17.40 7.00 15.48
C LEU A 590 -17.84 8.28 14.75
N ALA A 591 -19.15 8.51 14.61
CA ALA A 591 -19.70 9.74 14.05
C ALA A 591 -19.44 10.93 15.01
N SER A 592 -19.67 10.73 16.31
CA SER A 592 -19.30 11.71 17.34
C SER A 592 -17.81 12.02 17.36
N LEU A 593 -16.95 11.00 17.28
CA LEU A 593 -15.49 11.15 17.28
C LEU A 593 -15.00 11.90 16.04
N ASN A 594 -15.60 11.67 14.86
CA ASN A 594 -15.32 12.42 13.63
C ASN A 594 -15.65 13.91 13.78
N ILE A 595 -16.85 14.24 14.25
CA ILE A 595 -17.28 15.63 14.50
C ILE A 595 -16.36 16.30 15.53
N GLN A 596 -16.06 15.60 16.63
CA GLN A 596 -15.19 16.10 17.69
C GLN A 596 -13.75 16.30 17.21
N ARG A 597 -13.24 15.44 16.32
CA ARG A 597 -11.92 15.57 15.67
C ARG A 597 -11.87 16.80 14.75
N GLY A 598 -12.91 17.05 13.96
CA GLY A 598 -13.02 18.28 13.17
C GLY A 598 -12.99 19.54 14.03
N ARG A 599 -13.69 19.53 15.18
CA ARG A 599 -13.70 20.63 16.15
C ARG A 599 -12.34 20.81 16.85
N ASP A 600 -11.67 19.73 17.24
CA ASP A 600 -10.31 19.73 17.79
C ASP A 600 -9.26 20.27 16.79
N HIS A 601 -9.37 19.87 15.53
CA HIS A 601 -8.53 20.37 14.44
C HIS A 601 -8.88 21.80 14.03
N GLY A 602 -9.87 22.44 14.65
CA GLY A 602 -10.24 23.83 14.34
C GLY A 602 -10.76 23.99 12.91
N LEU A 603 -11.42 22.97 12.34
CA LEU A 603 -12.04 23.07 11.03
C LEU A 603 -13.15 24.13 11.04
N ALA A 604 -13.23 24.93 9.97
CA ALA A 604 -14.31 25.89 9.79
C ALA A 604 -15.67 25.21 9.55
N ASP A 605 -16.75 25.99 9.56
CA ASP A 605 -18.05 25.53 9.12
C ASP A 605 -18.02 25.08 7.66
N TYR A 606 -18.90 24.13 7.33
CA TYR A 606 -19.15 23.61 5.99
C TYR A 606 -19.17 24.71 4.90
N ASN A 607 -19.85 25.82 5.16
CA ASN A 607 -20.09 26.86 4.18
C ASN A 607 -18.84 27.75 3.94
N THR A 608 -18.04 27.97 4.98
CA THR A 608 -16.71 28.62 4.90
C THR A 608 -15.69 27.75 4.19
N VAL A 609 -15.71 26.43 4.42
CA VAL A 609 -14.84 25.49 3.69
C VAL A 609 -15.22 25.42 2.22
N ARG A 610 -16.52 25.36 1.87
CA ARG A 610 -16.99 25.45 0.48
C ARG A 610 -16.40 26.67 -0.23
N ALA A 611 -16.51 27.85 0.37
CA ALA A 611 -15.94 29.07 -0.18
C ALA A 611 -14.41 29.00 -0.35
N ALA A 612 -13.68 28.44 0.63
CA ALA A 612 -12.23 28.27 0.57
C ALA A 612 -11.77 27.34 -0.58
N TYR A 613 -12.58 26.35 -0.95
CA TYR A 613 -12.33 25.44 -2.07
C TYR A 613 -12.89 25.93 -3.43
N GLY A 614 -13.45 27.14 -3.46
CA GLY A 614 -13.99 27.79 -4.67
C GLY A 614 -15.43 27.41 -5.02
N LEU A 615 -16.16 26.76 -4.11
CA LEU A 615 -17.58 26.44 -4.27
C LEU A 615 -18.47 27.58 -3.74
N PRO A 616 -19.65 27.80 -4.32
CA PRO A 616 -20.59 28.78 -3.78
C PRO A 616 -21.06 28.36 -2.38
N ARG A 617 -21.19 29.34 -1.48
CA ARG A 617 -21.89 29.15 -0.20
C ARG A 617 -23.35 28.80 -0.49
N VAL A 618 -23.89 27.81 0.20
CA VAL A 618 -25.33 27.55 0.22
C VAL A 618 -26.05 28.59 1.09
N ARG A 619 -27.34 28.80 0.84
CA ARG A 619 -28.18 29.79 1.53
C ARG A 619 -29.30 29.16 2.35
N SER A 620 -29.64 27.91 2.06
CA SER A 620 -30.70 27.16 2.70
C SER A 620 -30.39 25.65 2.66
N PHE A 621 -31.10 24.86 3.47
CA PHE A 621 -30.80 23.44 3.65
C PHE A 621 -31.14 22.58 2.42
N ASP A 622 -32.08 23.03 1.60
CA ASP A 622 -32.46 22.44 0.30
C ASP A 622 -31.42 22.66 -0.81
N GLU A 623 -30.49 23.61 -0.64
CA GLU A 623 -29.29 23.72 -1.50
C GLU A 623 -28.17 22.73 -1.09
N ILE A 624 -28.36 21.93 -0.02
CA ILE A 624 -27.44 20.87 0.41
C ILE A 624 -27.91 19.51 -0.13
N THR A 625 -29.18 19.16 0.11
CA THR A 625 -29.77 17.88 -0.32
C THR A 625 -31.23 17.99 -0.68
N SER A 626 -31.66 17.13 -1.60
CA SER A 626 -33.06 16.88 -1.95
C SER A 626 -33.88 16.14 -0.88
N ASP A 627 -33.26 15.49 0.13
CA ASP A 627 -34.01 14.84 1.23
C ASP A 627 -34.53 15.84 2.27
N ALA A 628 -35.83 16.13 2.20
CA ALA A 628 -36.55 16.99 3.14
C ALA A 628 -36.43 16.54 4.63
N THR A 629 -36.20 15.26 4.89
CA THR A 629 -35.98 14.71 6.24
C THR A 629 -34.62 15.17 6.77
N VAL A 630 -33.57 15.04 5.96
CA VAL A 630 -32.22 15.53 6.30
C VAL A 630 -32.22 17.05 6.43
N GLN A 631 -32.86 17.78 5.51
CA GLN A 631 -33.02 19.24 5.62
C GLN A 631 -33.65 19.65 6.96
N SER A 632 -34.73 18.98 7.37
CA SER A 632 -35.45 19.24 8.62
C SER A 632 -34.58 18.95 9.85
N LYS A 633 -33.88 17.81 9.87
CA LYS A 633 -32.94 17.42 10.94
C LYS A 633 -31.79 18.43 11.07
N LEU A 634 -31.13 18.79 9.97
CA LEU A 634 -30.03 19.75 9.97
C LEU A 634 -30.48 21.15 10.42
N LYS A 635 -31.67 21.59 9.98
CA LYS A 635 -32.27 22.85 10.41
C LYS A 635 -32.59 22.87 11.91
N SER A 636 -33.12 21.78 12.45
CA SER A 636 -33.39 21.61 13.88
C SER A 636 -32.11 21.66 14.72
N LEU A 637 -31.04 21.01 14.26
CA LEU A 637 -29.75 20.95 14.95
C LEU A 637 -28.96 22.25 14.91
N TYR A 638 -28.76 22.82 13.71
CA TYR A 638 -27.78 23.88 13.49
C TYR A 638 -28.41 25.28 13.38
N GLY A 639 -29.71 25.37 13.12
CA GLY A 639 -30.47 26.62 12.90
C GLY A 639 -30.17 27.30 11.56
N THR A 640 -28.88 27.41 11.20
CA THR A 640 -28.37 27.99 9.95
C THR A 640 -27.35 27.08 9.28
N VAL A 641 -27.28 27.15 7.94
CA VAL A 641 -26.28 26.45 7.11
C VAL A 641 -24.84 26.88 7.40
N ASP A 642 -24.65 28.09 7.95
CA ASP A 642 -23.34 28.64 8.34
C ASP A 642 -22.76 28.07 9.64
N ASN A 643 -23.48 27.15 10.31
CA ASN A 643 -23.03 26.55 11.57
C ASN A 643 -22.76 25.02 11.46
N ILE A 644 -22.97 24.40 10.30
CA ILE A 644 -22.82 22.96 10.11
C ILE A 644 -21.33 22.54 10.21
N ASP A 645 -21.04 21.44 10.92
CA ASP A 645 -19.69 20.84 10.95
C ASP A 645 -19.32 20.28 9.57
N LEU A 646 -18.08 20.50 9.08
CA LEU A 646 -17.68 20.11 7.72
C LEU A 646 -17.99 18.65 7.36
N TRP A 647 -17.71 17.70 8.27
CA TRP A 647 -17.93 16.28 8.02
C TRP A 647 -19.42 15.97 7.80
N VAL A 648 -20.30 16.56 8.62
CA VAL A 648 -21.75 16.44 8.51
C VAL A 648 -22.26 17.09 7.23
N GLY A 649 -21.81 18.32 6.93
CA GLY A 649 -22.24 19.05 5.75
C GLY A 649 -21.83 18.36 4.44
N GLY A 650 -20.64 17.76 4.37
CA GLY A 650 -20.18 17.06 3.16
C GLY A 650 -20.75 15.66 2.96
N LEU A 651 -21.13 14.96 4.03
CA LEU A 651 -21.94 13.73 3.95
C LEU A 651 -23.42 13.99 3.67
N ALA A 652 -23.91 15.18 4.04
CA ALA A 652 -25.28 15.60 3.76
C ALA A 652 -25.51 16.06 2.31
N GLU A 653 -24.47 16.24 1.49
CA GLU A 653 -24.62 16.74 0.13
C GLU A 653 -25.11 15.65 -0.83
N ASP A 654 -26.09 15.99 -1.68
CA ASP A 654 -26.44 15.15 -2.84
C ASP A 654 -25.18 14.90 -3.70
N HIS A 655 -24.99 13.65 -4.15
CA HIS A 655 -23.75 13.24 -4.84
C HIS A 655 -23.49 14.04 -6.12
N ALA A 656 -22.23 14.37 -6.35
CA ALA A 656 -21.80 14.95 -7.62
C ALA A 656 -22.01 13.95 -8.77
N SER A 657 -22.28 14.46 -9.98
CA SER A 657 -22.62 13.60 -11.13
C SER A 657 -21.54 12.56 -11.43
N GLY A 658 -21.90 11.28 -11.35
CA GLY A 658 -21.00 10.16 -11.59
C GLY A 658 -20.05 9.82 -10.43
N ALA A 659 -20.18 10.47 -9.27
CA ALA A 659 -19.45 10.21 -8.03
C ALA A 659 -20.35 9.54 -6.98
N SER A 660 -19.76 9.09 -5.87
CA SER A 660 -20.46 8.73 -4.63
C SER A 660 -20.10 9.68 -3.47
N VAL A 661 -19.80 10.95 -3.78
CA VAL A 661 -19.53 12.00 -2.79
C VAL A 661 -20.12 13.32 -3.27
N GLY A 662 -20.55 14.16 -2.33
CA GLY A 662 -21.02 15.52 -2.61
C GLY A 662 -19.92 16.46 -3.17
N PRO A 663 -20.30 17.57 -3.84
CA PRO A 663 -19.36 18.55 -4.40
C PRO A 663 -18.23 19.03 -3.48
N VAL A 664 -18.45 19.25 -2.18
CA VAL A 664 -17.39 19.72 -1.26
C VAL A 664 -16.36 18.64 -0.98
N PHE A 665 -16.78 17.40 -0.72
CA PHE A 665 -15.87 16.28 -0.53
C PHE A 665 -15.16 15.92 -1.83
N GLN A 666 -15.86 15.89 -2.96
CA GLN A 666 -15.25 15.71 -4.28
C GLN A 666 -14.14 16.74 -4.49
N ARG A 667 -14.39 18.02 -4.20
CA ARG A 667 -13.43 19.11 -4.38
C ARG A 667 -12.23 19.03 -3.43
N ILE A 668 -12.43 18.65 -2.16
CA ILE A 668 -11.34 18.47 -1.18
C ILE A 668 -10.45 17.28 -1.58
N ILE A 669 -11.05 16.15 -1.95
CA ILE A 669 -10.34 14.93 -2.33
C ILE A 669 -9.57 15.14 -3.65
N VAL A 670 -10.19 15.79 -4.65
CA VAL A 670 -9.51 16.18 -5.91
C VAL A 670 -8.32 17.10 -5.65
N ASP A 671 -8.43 18.13 -4.79
CA ASP A 671 -7.31 19.02 -4.46
C ASP A 671 -6.13 18.25 -3.83
N GLN A 672 -6.41 17.36 -2.87
CA GLN A 672 -5.35 16.59 -2.20
C GLN A 672 -4.65 15.65 -3.19
N PHE A 673 -5.39 14.77 -3.88
CA PHE A 673 -4.76 13.81 -4.79
C PHE A 673 -4.14 14.47 -6.03
N ALA A 674 -4.68 15.59 -6.52
CA ALA A 674 -4.00 16.36 -7.57
C ALA A 674 -2.64 16.89 -7.10
N ARG A 675 -2.54 17.40 -5.86
CA ARG A 675 -1.26 17.85 -5.28
C ARG A 675 -0.30 16.70 -5.00
N LEU A 676 -0.78 15.59 -4.44
CA LEU A 676 0.05 14.40 -4.21
C LEU A 676 0.69 13.91 -5.52
N ARG A 677 -0.09 13.79 -6.60
CA ARG A 677 0.43 13.36 -7.90
C ARG A 677 1.38 14.37 -8.53
N ALA A 678 1.07 15.67 -8.46
CA ALA A 678 1.86 16.70 -9.12
C ALA A 678 3.20 16.96 -8.39
N ALA A 679 3.20 16.95 -7.06
CA ALA A 679 4.36 17.26 -6.23
C ALA A 679 5.26 16.06 -5.90
N ASP A 680 4.98 14.88 -6.47
CA ASP A 680 5.77 13.68 -6.26
C ASP A 680 6.79 13.48 -7.38
N ARG A 681 8.08 13.66 -7.05
CA ARG A 681 9.21 13.47 -7.96
C ARG A 681 9.42 12.00 -8.34
N HIS A 682 8.85 11.09 -7.57
CA HIS A 682 8.99 9.64 -7.71
C HIS A 682 7.73 8.99 -8.31
N TRP A 683 6.75 9.79 -8.75
CA TRP A 683 5.52 9.35 -9.41
C TRP A 683 5.77 8.36 -10.56
N TYR A 684 5.07 7.23 -10.57
CA TYR A 684 5.41 6.08 -11.42
C TYR A 684 5.49 6.38 -12.92
N GLU A 685 4.67 7.30 -13.44
CA GLU A 685 4.67 7.66 -14.87
C GLU A 685 5.90 8.47 -15.30
N SER A 686 6.67 8.99 -14.34
CA SER A 686 7.97 9.64 -14.56
C SER A 686 9.15 8.67 -14.40
N ILE A 687 8.93 7.51 -13.77
CA ILE A 687 9.96 6.49 -13.50
C ILE A 687 9.95 5.38 -14.55
N PHE A 688 8.78 4.81 -14.84
CA PHE A 688 8.62 3.69 -15.74
C PHE A 688 8.29 4.14 -17.17
N THR A 689 8.74 3.39 -18.18
CA THR A 689 8.49 3.69 -19.60
C THR A 689 8.15 2.43 -20.40
N GLY A 690 7.68 2.60 -21.63
CA GLY A 690 7.39 1.49 -22.56
C GLY A 690 6.43 0.45 -21.97
N ASP A 691 6.76 -0.83 -22.18
CA ASP A 691 5.91 -1.95 -21.77
C ASP A 691 5.72 -2.06 -20.25
N GLU A 692 6.66 -1.56 -19.43
CA GLU A 692 6.51 -1.56 -17.97
C GLU A 692 5.45 -0.57 -17.53
N LEU A 693 5.51 0.66 -18.05
CA LEU A 693 4.48 1.67 -17.81
C LEU A 693 3.11 1.22 -18.36
N ALA A 694 3.08 0.59 -19.53
CA ALA A 694 1.85 0.03 -20.09
C ALA A 694 1.25 -1.05 -19.18
N ARG A 695 2.07 -1.98 -18.67
CA ARG A 695 1.63 -3.01 -17.72
C ARG A 695 1.09 -2.41 -16.42
N LEU A 696 1.80 -1.45 -15.83
CA LEU A 696 1.38 -0.75 -14.60
C LEU A 696 0.03 -0.06 -14.80
N ARG A 697 -0.13 0.74 -15.87
CA ARG A 697 -1.40 1.41 -16.22
C ARG A 697 -2.56 0.45 -16.45
N SER A 698 -2.28 -0.77 -16.92
CA SER A 698 -3.29 -1.81 -17.18
C SER A 698 -3.54 -2.78 -16.03
N THR A 699 -2.79 -2.68 -14.93
CA THR A 699 -2.90 -3.59 -13.78
C THR A 699 -4.06 -3.17 -12.90
N HIS A 700 -4.99 -4.10 -12.71
CA HIS A 700 -6.14 -3.92 -11.82
C HIS A 700 -5.86 -4.49 -10.42
N LEU A 701 -6.57 -4.01 -9.40
CA LEU A 701 -6.53 -4.62 -8.06
C LEU A 701 -6.97 -6.10 -8.10
N SER A 702 -7.89 -6.48 -9.00
CA SER A 702 -8.23 -7.89 -9.26
C SER A 702 -7.01 -8.73 -9.66
N ASP A 703 -6.10 -8.16 -10.45
CA ASP A 703 -4.90 -8.85 -10.92
C ASP A 703 -3.91 -9.04 -9.77
N ILE A 704 -3.76 -8.05 -8.89
CA ILE A 704 -2.90 -8.17 -7.70
C ILE A 704 -3.45 -9.23 -6.74
N ILE A 705 -4.77 -9.25 -6.49
CA ILE A 705 -5.38 -10.27 -5.63
C ILE A 705 -5.20 -11.66 -6.25
N ALA A 706 -5.52 -11.85 -7.54
CA ALA A 706 -5.40 -13.14 -8.22
C ALA A 706 -3.94 -13.66 -8.33
N ARG A 707 -2.93 -12.80 -8.29
CA ARG A 707 -1.51 -13.20 -8.22
C ARG A 707 -1.08 -13.74 -6.84
N ASN A 708 -1.84 -13.46 -5.78
CA ASN A 708 -1.42 -13.63 -4.38
C ASN A 708 -2.42 -14.41 -3.50
N THR A 709 -3.46 -14.98 -4.12
CA THR A 709 -4.54 -15.77 -3.51
C THR A 709 -4.86 -16.98 -4.39
N SER A 710 -5.78 -17.84 -3.94
CA SER A 710 -6.38 -18.92 -4.75
C SER A 710 -7.66 -18.49 -5.50
N LEU A 711 -8.06 -17.22 -5.38
CA LEU A 711 -9.28 -16.69 -5.98
C LEU A 711 -9.18 -16.63 -7.51
N THR A 712 -10.22 -17.12 -8.19
CA THR A 712 -10.30 -17.19 -9.65
C THR A 712 -11.54 -16.52 -10.24
N THR A 713 -12.44 -16.00 -9.39
CA THR A 713 -13.78 -15.51 -9.77
C THR A 713 -14.04 -14.05 -9.37
N LEU A 714 -13.02 -13.20 -9.47
CA LEU A 714 -13.14 -11.76 -9.22
C LEU A 714 -13.56 -11.01 -10.49
N GLN A 715 -14.43 -10.01 -10.34
CA GLN A 715 -14.69 -9.04 -11.39
C GLN A 715 -13.46 -8.15 -11.63
N ARG A 716 -13.32 -7.65 -12.85
CA ARG A 716 -12.14 -6.89 -13.29
C ARG A 716 -11.92 -5.60 -12.50
N ASN A 717 -12.98 -4.83 -12.24
CA ASN A 717 -12.93 -3.69 -11.34
C ASN A 717 -13.60 -4.09 -10.03
N VAL A 718 -12.80 -4.42 -9.02
CA VAL A 718 -13.31 -4.89 -7.72
C VAL A 718 -14.00 -3.80 -6.91
N PHE A 719 -13.94 -2.51 -7.30
CA PHE A 719 -14.61 -1.40 -6.62
C PHE A 719 -16.12 -1.31 -6.89
N PHE A 720 -16.66 -2.18 -7.75
CA PHE A 720 -18.10 -2.33 -7.98
C PHE A 720 -18.50 -3.79 -7.78
N ALA A 721 -19.65 -4.03 -7.15
CA ALA A 721 -20.18 -5.36 -6.93
C ALA A 721 -20.67 -6.03 -8.23
N ASN A 722 -20.71 -7.36 -8.26
CA ASN A 722 -21.11 -8.10 -9.46
C ASN A 722 -22.56 -7.76 -9.88
N GLY A 723 -22.72 -7.31 -11.12
CA GLY A 723 -24.02 -6.88 -11.68
C GLY A 723 -24.24 -5.37 -11.68
N ALA A 724 -23.44 -4.60 -10.92
CA ALA A 724 -23.41 -3.14 -11.06
C ALA A 724 -22.68 -2.76 -12.37
N SER A 725 -23.43 -2.26 -13.36
CA SER A 725 -22.84 -1.74 -14.59
C SER A 725 -22.13 -0.41 -14.32
N GLY A 726 -20.82 -0.44 -14.05
CA GLY A 726 -19.98 0.76 -13.98
C GLY A 726 -19.78 1.38 -15.38
N SER A 727 -20.82 2.08 -15.87
CA SER A 727 -20.85 2.76 -17.18
C SER A 727 -19.76 3.81 -17.32
#